data_AF-A0A1F6G1Z3-F1
#
_entry.id   AF-A0A1F6G1Z3-F1
#
_cell.length_a   1.000
_cell.length_b   1.000
_cell.length_c   1.000
_cell.angle_alpha   90.00
_cell.angle_beta   90.00
_cell.angle_gamma   90.00
#
_symmetry.space_group_name_H-M   'P 1'
#
loop_
_entity.id
_entity.type
_entity.pdbx_description
1 polymer ?
#
loop_
_entity_poly.entity_id
_entity_poly.type
_entity_poly.pdbx_seq_one_letter_code
_entity_poly.pdbx_strand_id
1 'polypeptide(L)'
;MPKLYAKITNRDELRAFDFQSIPEAAALKPNFGYGGEGILILRQREQNGWKTASGSVLSYEEVFEHIENIFDGMYSLNHRRDMAFFEQLIIPSDAFTPLNPAGLPDIRIIVFNLVPVMAMIRLPTEESEGKANVHLGGIGLGIDIAKGVTTFGVQRNKRIRQLPNGHATAGFKIPYWEEMLLIASRIQQMTNIGFVGVDLTIDRDMGPMLLEVNARAGLMVQIANLAPLGKRLERVEGIKVNAPEKGVRIAQDLFGEKVAKRDDEKKEEKPVLATEEPIEILGGKKPVIVRAVLRADYDRTVFDPSLLKELEAIGAVEADADGTYRVKFSLGGKKLQTIVRSVPIMEGDPEIRASIGRRDLAGFLVDPGKKPEQLLSIVIDCKRIDAQLADIDRKVQLLKHIRPVNLEEERAKAERDSSYNPVFAYEELSFDTLELRDRLQYLQADDSPLGVLLEKKRRELLLKITLLEERGKNDAFTRASEALFGSVEAGLIKEARSFLQGWNKEAMSSPEGVAVSAEEAKQIFEESLKGYGLREWNVVIKPSAIADVTLGRQSLIVREGAAFPRERIASLIAHEIETHVLTAENGARQPYELFERGMAGYLETQEGLAVYNQNQVLSIGNEKRYWPAMNALAVHYGLTHSFAELRQYVRRLGFSDERSLRTCLKVKRGMKQTGQHGAFTKELVYFKGWKMVSHFLETGGDTKALYIGKINLRDLDLVAKLKDLIAPVYLPKR
;
A
#
# COMPACT_ATOMS: atom_id res chain seq x y z
N MET A 1 -18.76 -21.54 -1.50
CA MET A 1 -18.92 -20.39 -0.56
C MET A 1 -20.32 -20.45 0.02
N PRO A 2 -20.54 -20.00 1.27
CA PRO A 2 -21.88 -19.91 1.86
C PRO A 2 -22.80 -19.02 1.03
N LYS A 3 -24.10 -19.33 1.01
CA LYS A 3 -25.09 -18.50 0.32
C LYS A 3 -25.28 -17.18 1.09
N LEU A 4 -25.13 -16.05 0.39
CA LEU A 4 -25.45 -14.73 0.93
C LEU A 4 -26.97 -14.50 0.88
N TYR A 5 -27.57 -14.15 2.02
CA TYR A 5 -29.01 -13.87 2.11
C TYR A 5 -29.33 -12.37 1.99
N ALA A 6 -28.57 -11.51 2.68
CA ALA A 6 -28.79 -10.07 2.63
C ALA A 6 -27.49 -9.30 2.93
N LYS A 7 -27.44 -8.05 2.45
CA LYS A 7 -26.35 -7.12 2.66
C LYS A 7 -26.95 -5.77 3.05
N ILE A 8 -26.44 -5.16 4.13
CA ILE A 8 -26.90 -3.87 4.63
C ILE A 8 -25.69 -2.95 4.76
N THR A 9 -25.69 -1.85 4.01
CA THR A 9 -24.52 -0.99 3.81
C THR A 9 -24.62 0.37 4.49
N ASN A 10 -25.82 0.78 4.89
CA ASN A 10 -26.08 2.06 5.55
C ASN A 10 -27.29 2.00 6.48
N ARG A 11 -27.47 3.05 7.29
CA ARG A 11 -28.53 3.15 8.31
C ARG A 11 -29.93 3.28 7.72
N ASP A 12 -30.07 3.84 6.51
CA ASP A 12 -31.37 3.96 5.86
C ASP A 12 -31.87 2.59 5.36
N GLU A 13 -30.95 1.79 4.79
CA GLU A 13 -31.21 0.38 4.45
C GLU A 13 -31.59 -0.44 5.70
N LEU A 14 -30.88 -0.25 6.82
CA LEU A 14 -31.17 -0.96 8.07
C LEU A 14 -32.56 -0.63 8.62
N ARG A 15 -32.96 0.66 8.60
CA ARG A 15 -34.29 1.11 9.07
C ARG A 15 -35.44 0.56 8.23
N ALA A 16 -35.21 0.35 6.95
CA ALA A 16 -36.19 -0.24 6.03
C ALA A 16 -36.08 -1.77 5.92
N PHE A 17 -35.16 -2.41 6.66
CA PHE A 17 -34.86 -3.82 6.50
C PHE A 17 -35.90 -4.71 7.18
N ASP A 18 -36.50 -5.62 6.41
CA ASP A 18 -37.39 -6.65 6.94
C ASP A 18 -36.60 -7.89 7.40
N PHE A 19 -36.42 -8.02 8.71
CA PHE A 19 -35.74 -9.17 9.31
C PHE A 19 -36.47 -10.51 9.12
N GLN A 20 -37.75 -10.51 8.76
CA GLN A 20 -38.51 -11.74 8.46
C GLN A 20 -38.07 -12.37 7.13
N SER A 21 -37.46 -11.59 6.24
CA SER A 21 -36.94 -12.07 4.95
C SER A 21 -35.76 -13.04 5.07
N ILE A 22 -35.07 -13.06 6.23
CA ILE A 22 -33.94 -13.96 6.50
C ILE A 22 -34.45 -15.39 6.80
N PRO A 23 -33.74 -16.45 6.43
CA PRO A 23 -34.13 -17.82 6.79
C PRO A 23 -34.16 -18.10 8.30
N GLU A 24 -34.67 -19.27 8.69
CA GLU A 24 -34.79 -19.70 10.09
C GLU A 24 -33.44 -19.70 10.82
N ALA A 25 -32.38 -20.08 10.12
CA ALA A 25 -31.01 -20.05 10.61
C ALA A 25 -30.09 -19.25 9.67
N ALA A 26 -29.26 -18.39 10.24
CA ALA A 26 -28.31 -17.55 9.52
C ALA A 26 -27.12 -17.15 10.40
N ALA A 27 -26.04 -16.71 9.77
CA ALA A 27 -24.95 -16.01 10.45
C ALA A 27 -24.95 -14.54 10.00
N LEU A 28 -24.97 -13.62 10.96
CA LEU A 28 -24.80 -12.18 10.73
C LEU A 28 -23.34 -11.82 10.98
N LYS A 29 -22.71 -11.15 10.01
CA LYS A 29 -21.27 -10.84 10.04
C LYS A 29 -20.95 -9.41 9.61
N PRO A 30 -19.94 -8.77 10.23
CA PRO A 30 -19.29 -7.57 9.69
C PRO A 30 -18.39 -7.91 8.49
N ASN A 31 -18.16 -6.96 7.59
CA ASN A 31 -17.26 -7.16 6.43
C ASN A 31 -15.78 -6.91 6.76
N PHE A 32 -15.47 -6.06 7.73
CA PHE A 32 -14.11 -5.79 8.22
C PHE A 32 -13.88 -6.27 9.66
N GLY A 33 -14.65 -7.26 10.11
CA GLY A 33 -14.51 -7.86 11.44
C GLY A 33 -13.12 -8.44 11.70
N TYR A 34 -12.68 -8.38 12.95
CA TYR A 34 -11.40 -8.98 13.38
C TYR A 34 -11.61 -10.07 14.43
N GLY A 35 -10.86 -11.18 14.32
CA GLY A 35 -10.81 -12.20 15.38
C GLY A 35 -12.12 -12.96 15.63
N GLY A 36 -13.12 -12.83 14.76
CA GLY A 36 -14.48 -13.37 14.93
C GLY A 36 -15.42 -12.47 15.74
N GLU A 37 -15.00 -11.24 16.07
CA GLU A 37 -15.85 -10.26 16.76
C GLU A 37 -16.97 -9.73 15.84
N GLY A 38 -18.11 -9.42 16.44
CA GLY A 38 -19.30 -8.95 15.72
C GLY A 38 -20.10 -10.02 14.99
N ILE A 39 -19.68 -11.30 15.03
CA ILE A 39 -20.43 -12.41 14.42
C ILE A 39 -21.56 -12.85 15.36
N LEU A 40 -22.80 -12.85 14.86
CA LEU A 40 -23.96 -13.41 15.55
C LEU A 40 -24.45 -14.67 14.84
N ILE A 41 -24.63 -15.75 15.60
CA ILE A 41 -25.16 -17.03 15.11
C ILE A 41 -26.64 -17.14 15.49
N LEU A 42 -27.51 -17.14 14.48
CA LEU A 42 -28.96 -17.20 14.60
C LEU A 42 -29.40 -18.61 14.23
N ARG A 43 -29.86 -19.41 15.20
CA ARG A 43 -30.14 -20.84 14.99
C ARG A 43 -31.59 -21.17 14.70
N GLN A 44 -32.51 -20.46 15.36
CA GLN A 44 -33.93 -20.75 15.27
C GLN A 44 -34.71 -19.45 15.29
N ARG A 45 -35.71 -19.34 14.42
CA ARG A 45 -36.60 -18.18 14.36
C ARG A 45 -37.59 -18.23 15.52
N GLU A 46 -37.79 -17.08 16.17
CA GLU A 46 -38.83 -16.85 17.16
C GLU A 46 -39.75 -15.71 16.70
N GLN A 47 -40.89 -15.49 17.37
CA GLN A 47 -41.91 -14.52 16.93
C GLN A 47 -41.35 -13.09 16.71
N ASN A 48 -40.42 -12.63 17.55
CA ASN A 48 -39.83 -11.28 17.49
C ASN A 48 -38.30 -11.30 17.43
N GLY A 49 -37.68 -12.33 16.83
CA GLY A 49 -36.22 -12.41 16.80
C GLY A 49 -35.68 -13.81 16.50
N TRP A 50 -34.57 -14.16 17.14
CA TRP A 50 -33.93 -15.47 17.00
C TRP A 50 -33.37 -16.01 18.31
N LYS A 51 -33.35 -17.32 18.41
CA LYS A 51 -32.60 -18.02 19.45
C LYS A 51 -31.13 -18.18 19.07
N THR A 52 -30.23 -17.84 19.99
CA THR A 52 -28.78 -17.94 19.82
C THR A 52 -28.24 -19.33 20.19
N ALA A 53 -26.94 -19.55 19.96
CA ALA A 53 -26.26 -20.78 20.37
C ALA A 53 -26.22 -21.00 21.90
N SER A 54 -26.31 -19.93 22.71
CA SER A 54 -26.36 -20.03 24.18
C SER A 54 -27.78 -20.29 24.71
N GLY A 55 -28.78 -20.32 23.82
CA GLY A 55 -30.18 -20.54 24.17
C GLY A 55 -30.95 -19.28 24.55
N SER A 56 -30.30 -18.11 24.58
CA SER A 56 -30.96 -16.81 24.75
C SER A 56 -31.73 -16.39 23.49
N VAL A 57 -32.77 -15.58 23.64
CA VAL A 57 -33.52 -14.99 22.53
C VAL A 57 -32.99 -13.57 22.31
N LEU A 58 -32.51 -13.30 21.09
CA LEU A 58 -32.19 -11.97 20.60
C LEU A 58 -33.40 -11.41 19.86
N SER A 59 -33.90 -10.27 20.33
CA SER A 59 -34.95 -9.50 19.67
C SER A 59 -34.46 -8.87 18.36
N TYR A 60 -35.38 -8.45 17.49
CA TYR A 60 -35.04 -7.68 16.29
C TYR A 60 -34.36 -6.35 16.62
N GLU A 61 -34.77 -5.70 17.71
CA GLU A 61 -34.16 -4.47 18.21
C GLU A 61 -32.69 -4.70 18.60
N GLU A 62 -32.37 -5.78 19.32
CA GLU A 62 -30.98 -6.11 19.68
C GLU A 62 -30.13 -6.44 18.46
N VAL A 63 -30.70 -7.12 17.45
CA VAL A 63 -30.01 -7.37 16.18
C VAL A 63 -29.79 -6.08 15.40
N PHE A 64 -30.75 -5.15 15.43
CA PHE A 64 -30.64 -3.82 14.83
C PHE A 64 -29.50 -3.03 15.48
N GLU A 65 -29.49 -2.92 16.81
CA GLU A 65 -28.44 -2.24 17.58
C GLU A 65 -27.06 -2.86 17.31
N HIS A 66 -26.98 -4.19 17.22
CA HIS A 66 -25.75 -4.88 16.88
C HIS A 66 -25.23 -4.48 15.48
N ILE A 67 -26.11 -4.33 14.50
CA ILE A 67 -25.73 -3.84 13.17
C ILE A 67 -25.29 -2.37 13.21
N GLU A 68 -25.90 -1.53 14.05
CA GLU A 68 -25.42 -0.16 14.27
C GLU A 68 -23.99 -0.14 14.85
N ASN A 69 -23.70 -1.01 15.81
CA ASN A 69 -22.34 -1.19 16.35
C ASN A 69 -21.35 -1.67 15.28
N ILE A 70 -21.76 -2.55 14.36
CA ILE A 70 -20.98 -2.92 13.18
C ILE A 70 -20.69 -1.67 12.33
N PHE A 71 -21.70 -0.86 12.02
CA PHE A 71 -21.52 0.36 11.22
C PHE A 71 -20.59 1.39 11.86
N ASP A 72 -20.60 1.52 13.18
CA ASP A 72 -19.68 2.37 13.92
C ASP A 72 -18.27 1.78 14.02
N GLY A 73 -18.06 0.58 13.46
CA GLY A 73 -16.76 -0.07 13.36
C GLY A 73 -16.30 -0.71 14.66
N MET A 74 -17.20 -0.92 15.62
CA MET A 74 -16.89 -1.45 16.96
C MET A 74 -16.09 -2.76 16.91
N TYR A 75 -16.36 -3.61 15.90
CA TYR A 75 -15.74 -4.93 15.74
C TYR A 75 -14.62 -4.96 14.68
N SER A 76 -14.19 -3.81 14.19
CA SER A 76 -13.13 -3.69 13.18
C SER A 76 -11.81 -3.25 13.82
N LEU A 77 -10.68 -3.73 13.29
CA LEU A 77 -9.33 -3.51 13.86
C LEU A 77 -8.93 -2.02 14.04
N ASN A 78 -9.60 -1.08 13.36
CA ASN A 78 -9.27 0.36 13.39
C ASN A 78 -10.52 1.25 13.60
N HIS A 79 -11.62 0.71 14.13
CA HIS A 79 -12.91 1.42 14.22
C HIS A 79 -13.35 2.06 12.88
N ARG A 80 -13.10 1.34 11.79
CA ARG A 80 -13.49 1.76 10.45
C ARG A 80 -14.97 1.47 10.29
N ARG A 81 -15.72 2.42 9.70
CA ARG A 81 -17.10 2.16 9.28
C ARG A 81 -17.19 0.89 8.44
N ASP A 82 -18.11 0.03 8.81
CA ASP A 82 -18.29 -1.30 8.24
C ASP A 82 -19.68 -1.45 7.62
N MET A 83 -19.96 -2.63 7.09
CA MET A 83 -21.27 -3.06 6.62
C MET A 83 -21.57 -4.44 7.20
N ALA A 84 -22.85 -4.75 7.36
CA ALA A 84 -23.29 -6.03 7.90
C ALA A 84 -23.93 -6.87 6.80
N PHE A 85 -23.81 -8.19 6.90
CA PHE A 85 -24.44 -9.10 5.96
C PHE A 85 -24.87 -10.40 6.63
N PHE A 86 -25.92 -11.01 6.09
CA PHE A 86 -26.44 -12.31 6.52
C PHE A 86 -26.06 -13.38 5.50
N GLU A 87 -25.54 -14.50 5.99
CA GLU A 87 -25.20 -15.66 5.17
C GLU A 87 -25.72 -16.97 5.77
N GLN A 88 -25.64 -18.03 4.97
CA GLN A 88 -25.97 -19.39 5.38
C GLN A 88 -25.17 -19.82 6.62
N LEU A 89 -25.87 -20.31 7.64
CA LEU A 89 -25.23 -20.95 8.79
C LEU A 89 -24.61 -22.28 8.36
N ILE A 90 -23.31 -22.43 8.56
CA ILE A 90 -22.56 -23.63 8.21
C ILE A 90 -22.65 -24.65 9.35
N ILE A 91 -22.92 -25.90 9.02
CA ILE A 91 -23.00 -26.99 9.99
C ILE A 91 -21.74 -27.84 9.86
N PRO A 92 -20.91 -27.96 10.92
CA PRO A 92 -19.67 -28.74 10.83
C PRO A 92 -19.97 -30.20 10.48
N SER A 93 -19.14 -30.77 9.60
CA SER A 93 -19.22 -32.20 9.25
C SER A 93 -19.00 -33.11 10.46
N ASP A 94 -19.76 -34.20 10.50
CA ASP A 94 -19.64 -35.26 11.52
C ASP A 94 -18.23 -35.87 11.58
N ALA A 95 -17.41 -35.69 10.53
CA ALA A 95 -16.01 -36.08 10.54
C ALA A 95 -15.22 -35.42 11.67
N PHE A 96 -15.59 -34.23 12.13
CA PHE A 96 -14.94 -33.54 13.25
C PHE A 96 -15.37 -34.02 14.64
N THR A 97 -16.36 -34.91 14.73
CA THR A 97 -16.88 -35.45 16.02
C THR A 97 -15.78 -35.95 16.96
N PRO A 98 -14.74 -36.69 16.50
CA PRO A 98 -13.65 -37.14 17.38
C PRO A 98 -12.85 -36.00 18.04
N LEU A 99 -12.85 -34.81 17.44
CA LEU A 99 -12.19 -33.62 17.99
C LEU A 99 -13.07 -32.86 18.99
N ASN A 100 -14.37 -33.20 19.08
CA ASN A 100 -15.39 -32.59 19.95
C ASN A 100 -15.32 -31.05 20.02
N PRO A 101 -15.47 -30.35 18.89
CA PRO A 101 -15.34 -28.89 18.86
C PRO A 101 -16.52 -28.20 19.57
N ALA A 102 -16.24 -27.10 20.28
CA ALA A 102 -17.28 -26.26 20.89
C ALA A 102 -17.95 -25.29 19.88
N GLY A 103 -17.56 -25.36 18.61
CA GLY A 103 -18.01 -24.45 17.53
C GLY A 103 -17.62 -24.98 16.15
N LEU A 104 -17.58 -24.12 15.14
CA LEU A 104 -17.18 -24.50 13.78
C LEU A 104 -15.65 -24.58 13.67
N PRO A 105 -15.05 -25.76 13.41
CA PRO A 105 -13.62 -25.85 13.13
C PRO A 105 -13.27 -25.17 11.81
N ASP A 106 -12.12 -24.53 11.78
CA ASP A 106 -11.53 -24.03 10.54
C ASP A 106 -10.23 -24.77 10.22
N ILE A 107 -9.88 -24.76 8.95
CA ILE A 107 -8.68 -25.35 8.38
C ILE A 107 -7.97 -24.24 7.62
N ARG A 108 -6.91 -23.72 8.23
CA ARG A 108 -6.04 -22.70 7.65
C ARG A 108 -4.98 -23.34 6.78
N ILE A 109 -4.94 -22.98 5.51
CA ILE A 109 -3.92 -23.40 4.54
C ILE A 109 -3.15 -22.18 4.06
N ILE A 110 -1.84 -22.17 4.29
CA ILE A 110 -0.95 -21.14 3.79
C ILE A 110 -0.47 -21.54 2.40
N VAL A 111 -0.70 -20.66 1.43
CA VAL A 111 -0.29 -20.87 0.04
C VAL A 111 0.66 -19.77 -0.37
N PHE A 112 1.77 -20.16 -0.99
CA PHE A 112 2.77 -19.25 -1.56
C PHE A 112 3.25 -19.80 -2.89
N ASN A 113 3.27 -18.96 -3.93
CA ASN A 113 3.69 -19.36 -5.28
C ASN A 113 2.90 -20.57 -5.83
N LEU A 114 1.59 -20.60 -5.59
CA LEU A 114 0.64 -21.69 -5.84
C LEU A 114 0.91 -22.98 -5.06
N VAL A 115 1.89 -23.00 -4.15
CA VAL A 115 2.25 -24.17 -3.34
C VAL A 115 1.65 -24.03 -1.93
N PRO A 116 0.76 -24.95 -1.50
CA PRO A 116 0.35 -25.03 -0.09
C PRO A 116 1.53 -25.40 0.82
N VAL A 117 2.11 -24.44 1.53
CA VAL A 117 3.37 -24.65 2.28
C VAL A 117 3.16 -25.19 3.68
N MET A 118 2.00 -24.90 4.30
CA MET A 118 1.73 -25.26 5.69
C MET A 118 0.23 -25.16 5.98
N ALA A 119 -0.29 -26.00 6.88
CA ALA A 119 -1.68 -25.93 7.27
C ALA A 119 -1.91 -26.30 8.74
N MET A 120 -3.02 -25.83 9.31
CA MET A 120 -3.48 -26.23 10.64
C MET A 120 -5.00 -26.25 10.73
N ILE A 121 -5.56 -27.07 11.61
CA ILE A 121 -6.93 -26.93 12.10
C ILE A 121 -6.92 -25.92 13.25
N ARG A 122 -7.79 -24.90 13.28
CA ARG A 122 -8.10 -24.17 14.51
C ARG A 122 -9.40 -24.72 15.09
N LEU A 123 -9.26 -25.42 16.21
CA LEU A 123 -10.33 -26.09 16.91
C LEU A 123 -10.88 -25.18 18.01
N PRO A 124 -12.17 -24.80 17.92
CA PRO A 124 -12.83 -24.03 18.98
C PRO A 124 -13.01 -24.85 20.26
N THR A 125 -12.74 -24.21 21.39
CA THR A 125 -12.92 -24.74 22.74
C THR A 125 -13.93 -23.89 23.52
N GLU A 126 -14.40 -24.40 24.65
CA GLU A 126 -15.22 -23.62 25.60
C GLU A 126 -14.49 -22.35 26.05
N GLU A 127 -13.18 -22.44 26.29
CA GLU A 127 -12.33 -21.31 26.67
C GLU A 127 -12.33 -20.18 25.63
N SER A 128 -12.39 -20.55 24.33
CA SER A 128 -12.51 -19.60 23.23
C SER A 128 -13.95 -19.17 22.92
N GLU A 129 -14.91 -19.50 23.78
CA GLU A 129 -16.35 -19.26 23.57
C GLU A 129 -16.87 -19.86 22.25
N GLY A 130 -16.32 -21.01 21.85
CA GLY A 130 -16.68 -21.65 20.57
C GLY A 130 -16.14 -20.94 19.32
N LYS A 131 -15.19 -20.00 19.46
CA LYS A 131 -14.52 -19.33 18.32
C LYS A 131 -13.24 -20.05 17.90
N ALA A 132 -12.99 -20.14 16.59
CA ALA A 132 -11.78 -20.72 16.03
C ALA A 132 -10.56 -19.76 16.11
N ASN A 133 -10.29 -19.26 17.31
CA ASN A 133 -9.24 -18.29 17.60
C ASN A 133 -8.27 -18.84 18.66
N VAL A 134 -7.08 -19.23 18.22
CA VAL A 134 -6.04 -19.83 19.07
C VAL A 134 -5.54 -18.85 20.15
N HIS A 135 -5.63 -17.54 19.92
CA HIS A 135 -5.26 -16.53 20.91
C HIS A 135 -6.26 -16.43 22.06
N LEU A 136 -7.53 -16.73 21.80
CA LEU A 136 -8.61 -16.73 22.80
C LEU A 136 -8.73 -18.08 23.54
N GLY A 137 -7.78 -18.99 23.39
CA GLY A 137 -7.81 -20.31 24.05
C GLY A 137 -8.23 -21.47 23.15
N GLY A 138 -8.44 -21.23 21.85
CA GLY A 138 -8.63 -22.29 20.86
C GLY A 138 -7.39 -23.15 20.68
N ILE A 139 -7.55 -24.36 20.16
CA ILE A 139 -6.46 -25.32 19.94
C ILE A 139 -6.03 -25.29 18.47
N GLY A 140 -4.74 -25.14 18.19
CA GLY A 140 -4.17 -25.30 16.86
C GLY A 140 -3.61 -26.70 16.65
N LEU A 141 -4.04 -27.42 15.62
CA LEU A 141 -3.51 -28.73 15.24
C LEU A 141 -2.78 -28.63 13.90
N GLY A 142 -1.46 -28.82 13.87
CA GLY A 142 -0.69 -28.84 12.63
C GLY A 142 -1.09 -30.01 11.73
N ILE A 143 -0.89 -29.88 10.42
CA ILE A 143 -1.30 -30.88 9.42
C ILE A 143 -0.12 -31.26 8.53
N ASP A 144 0.09 -32.56 8.35
CA ASP A 144 1.00 -33.07 7.32
C ASP A 144 0.39 -32.86 5.93
N ILE A 145 1.10 -32.11 5.08
CA ILE A 145 0.58 -31.71 3.77
C ILE A 145 0.37 -32.90 2.82
N ALA A 146 1.22 -33.93 2.86
CA ALA A 146 1.05 -35.10 1.99
C ALA A 146 -0.03 -36.04 2.49
N LYS A 147 -0.07 -36.30 3.79
CA LYS A 147 -0.95 -37.31 4.38
C LYS A 147 -2.33 -36.79 4.74
N GLY A 148 -2.49 -35.47 4.94
CA GLY A 148 -3.73 -34.87 5.43
C GLY A 148 -4.10 -35.30 6.84
N VAL A 149 -3.10 -35.60 7.68
CA VAL A 149 -3.29 -36.03 9.06
C VAL A 149 -2.74 -35.00 10.04
N THR A 150 -3.40 -34.84 11.18
CA THR A 150 -2.92 -33.94 12.22
C THR A 150 -1.61 -34.45 12.83
N THR A 151 -0.71 -33.55 13.22
CA THR A 151 0.63 -33.87 13.73
C THR A 151 0.82 -33.43 15.17
N PHE A 152 0.88 -32.13 15.44
CA PHE A 152 1.10 -31.59 16.79
C PHE A 152 -0.02 -30.64 17.18
N GLY A 153 -0.37 -30.64 18.47
CA GLY A 153 -1.31 -29.67 19.04
C GLY A 153 -0.61 -28.55 19.80
N VAL A 154 -1.16 -27.35 19.72
CA VAL A 154 -0.77 -26.18 20.52
C VAL A 154 -2.00 -25.51 21.11
N GLN A 155 -1.89 -25.06 22.36
CA GLN A 155 -2.86 -24.19 23.02
C GLN A 155 -2.09 -23.17 23.87
N ARG A 156 -2.45 -21.88 23.82
CA ARG A 156 -1.73 -20.79 24.51
C ARG A 156 -0.20 -20.84 24.32
N ASN A 157 0.25 -21.05 23.08
CA ASN A 157 1.67 -21.19 22.70
C ASN A 157 2.41 -22.36 23.36
N LYS A 158 1.72 -23.27 24.05
CA LYS A 158 2.29 -24.48 24.66
C LYS A 158 1.87 -25.71 23.88
N ARG A 159 2.82 -26.63 23.67
CA ARG A 159 2.55 -27.90 23.01
C ARG A 159 1.67 -28.78 23.90
N ILE A 160 0.62 -29.32 23.31
CA ILE A 160 -0.27 -30.32 23.94
C ILE A 160 -0.17 -31.64 23.16
N ARG A 161 -0.36 -32.76 23.86
CA ARG A 161 -0.36 -34.10 23.25
C ARG A 161 -1.76 -34.69 23.15
N GLN A 162 -2.64 -34.28 24.06
CA GLN A 162 -4.04 -34.69 24.14
C GLN A 162 -4.95 -33.46 24.12
N LEU A 163 -6.13 -33.64 23.53
CA LEU A 163 -7.24 -32.69 23.55
C LEU A 163 -7.95 -32.74 24.91
N PRO A 164 -8.78 -31.73 25.25
CA PRO A 164 -9.56 -31.71 26.49
C PRO A 164 -10.46 -32.94 26.70
N ASN A 165 -10.90 -33.58 25.61
CA ASN A 165 -11.70 -34.80 25.63
C ASN A 165 -10.87 -36.10 25.77
N GLY A 166 -9.55 -36.01 25.96
CA GLY A 166 -8.64 -37.14 26.13
C GLY A 166 -8.09 -37.76 24.84
N HIS A 167 -8.59 -37.36 23.66
CA HIS A 167 -8.09 -37.86 22.38
C HIS A 167 -6.71 -37.30 22.03
N ALA A 168 -5.92 -38.05 21.25
CA ALA A 168 -4.62 -37.59 20.78
C ALA A 168 -4.77 -36.41 19.79
N THR A 169 -3.83 -35.47 19.86
CA THR A 169 -3.76 -34.33 18.93
C THR A 169 -3.28 -34.72 17.53
N ALA A 170 -2.59 -35.86 17.42
CA ALA A 170 -2.02 -36.40 16.17
C ALA A 170 -2.89 -37.54 15.62
N GLY A 171 -2.83 -37.75 14.30
CA GLY A 171 -3.42 -38.92 13.64
C GLY A 171 -4.88 -38.77 13.21
N PHE A 172 -5.49 -37.60 13.39
CA PHE A 172 -6.81 -37.32 12.83
C PHE A 172 -6.69 -37.05 11.32
N LYS A 173 -7.39 -37.83 10.50
CA LYS A 173 -7.38 -37.70 9.04
C LYS A 173 -8.45 -36.71 8.58
N ILE A 174 -8.03 -35.70 7.83
CA ILE A 174 -8.92 -34.66 7.30
C ILE A 174 -9.58 -35.18 6.01
N PRO A 175 -10.93 -35.17 5.92
CA PRO A 175 -11.61 -35.54 4.69
C PRO A 175 -11.42 -34.47 3.61
N TYR A 176 -11.52 -34.88 2.34
CA TYR A 176 -11.37 -33.99 1.18
C TYR A 176 -10.01 -33.26 1.09
N TRP A 177 -8.96 -33.76 1.76
CA TRP A 177 -7.71 -33.01 1.92
C TRP A 177 -7.07 -32.54 0.62
N GLU A 178 -6.94 -33.42 -0.38
CA GLU A 178 -6.36 -33.04 -1.68
C GLU A 178 -7.20 -31.99 -2.42
N GLU A 179 -8.52 -32.10 -2.33
CA GLU A 179 -9.45 -31.12 -2.88
C GLU A 179 -9.30 -29.76 -2.18
N MET A 180 -9.16 -29.75 -0.85
CA MET A 180 -8.93 -28.53 -0.07
C MET A 180 -7.61 -27.84 -0.41
N LEU A 181 -6.53 -28.61 -0.60
CA LEU A 181 -5.24 -28.07 -1.08
C LEU A 181 -5.39 -27.44 -2.46
N LEU A 182 -6.14 -28.08 -3.35
CA LEU A 182 -6.38 -27.59 -4.70
C LEU A 182 -7.26 -26.33 -4.70
N ILE A 183 -8.31 -26.30 -3.89
CA ILE A 183 -9.16 -25.12 -3.66
C ILE A 183 -8.30 -23.96 -3.17
N ALA A 184 -7.44 -24.17 -2.17
CA ALA A 184 -6.57 -23.13 -1.63
C ALA A 184 -5.59 -22.58 -2.68
N SER A 185 -4.98 -23.46 -3.46
CA SER A 185 -4.07 -23.06 -4.55
C SER A 185 -4.79 -22.32 -5.69
N ARG A 186 -6.00 -22.77 -6.06
CA ARG A 186 -6.86 -22.07 -7.04
C ARG A 186 -7.30 -20.70 -6.53
N ILE A 187 -7.62 -20.56 -5.25
CA ILE A 187 -7.92 -19.26 -4.64
C ILE A 187 -6.72 -18.32 -4.76
N GLN A 188 -5.50 -18.80 -4.50
CA GLN A 188 -4.31 -17.99 -4.73
C GLN A 188 -4.17 -17.57 -6.20
N GLN A 189 -4.42 -18.49 -7.14
CA GLN A 189 -4.36 -18.19 -8.57
C GLN A 189 -5.40 -17.13 -8.98
N MET A 190 -6.64 -17.26 -8.51
CA MET A 190 -7.74 -16.35 -8.83
C MET A 190 -7.57 -14.97 -8.19
N THR A 191 -7.04 -14.92 -6.96
CA THR A 191 -6.84 -13.67 -6.22
C THR A 191 -5.54 -12.96 -6.58
N ASN A 192 -4.59 -13.67 -7.20
CA ASN A 192 -3.24 -13.20 -7.53
C ASN A 192 -2.44 -12.66 -6.32
N ILE A 193 -2.79 -13.10 -5.10
CA ILE A 193 -2.11 -12.72 -3.86
C ILE A 193 -0.91 -13.66 -3.65
N GLY A 194 0.32 -13.13 -3.76
CA GLY A 194 1.54 -13.96 -3.71
C GLY A 194 1.74 -14.80 -2.43
N PHE A 195 1.16 -14.38 -1.30
CA PHE A 195 1.13 -15.11 -0.03
C PHE A 195 -0.27 -14.99 0.59
N VAL A 196 -0.95 -16.11 0.78
CA VAL A 196 -2.35 -16.09 1.25
C VAL A 196 -2.60 -17.18 2.29
N GLY A 197 -3.33 -16.83 3.34
CA GLY A 197 -3.96 -17.78 4.25
C GLY A 197 -5.39 -18.02 3.79
N VAL A 198 -5.69 -19.23 3.36
CA VAL A 198 -7.04 -19.64 2.99
C VAL A 198 -7.63 -20.41 4.15
N ASP A 199 -8.76 -19.93 4.67
CA ASP A 199 -9.44 -20.59 5.76
C ASP A 199 -10.69 -21.29 5.23
N LEU A 200 -10.64 -22.61 5.29
CA LEU A 200 -11.69 -23.50 4.84
C LEU A 200 -12.38 -24.15 6.04
N THR A 201 -13.56 -24.67 5.82
CA THR A 201 -14.21 -25.63 6.73
C THR A 201 -14.82 -26.75 5.91
N ILE A 202 -15.42 -27.73 6.58
CA ILE A 202 -16.11 -28.84 5.93
C ILE A 202 -17.54 -28.84 6.47
N ASP A 203 -18.47 -28.44 5.61
CA ASP A 203 -19.89 -28.49 5.90
C ASP A 203 -20.38 -29.95 5.82
N ARG A 204 -21.37 -30.29 6.65
CA ARG A 204 -21.94 -31.64 6.71
C ARG A 204 -22.52 -32.10 5.37
N ASP A 205 -23.20 -31.20 4.66
CA ASP A 205 -23.98 -31.54 3.48
C ASP A 205 -23.27 -31.09 2.18
N MET A 206 -22.52 -29.98 2.23
CA MET A 206 -21.89 -29.36 1.05
C MET A 206 -20.38 -29.66 0.89
N GLY A 207 -19.73 -30.30 1.86
CA GLY A 207 -18.29 -30.59 1.82
C GLY A 207 -17.40 -29.35 2.04
N PRO A 208 -16.21 -29.25 1.43
CA PRO A 208 -15.29 -28.14 1.64
C PRO A 208 -15.88 -26.77 1.28
N MET A 209 -15.84 -25.84 2.23
CA MET A 209 -16.32 -24.48 2.04
C MET A 209 -15.27 -23.44 2.43
N LEU A 210 -15.17 -22.38 1.63
CA LEU A 210 -14.35 -21.20 1.93
C LEU A 210 -15.04 -20.32 2.97
N LEU A 211 -14.35 -20.01 4.07
CA LEU A 211 -14.79 -19.08 5.11
C LEU A 211 -14.22 -17.68 4.90
N GLU A 212 -12.90 -17.58 4.78
CA GLU A 212 -12.19 -16.30 4.69
C GLU A 212 -10.88 -16.46 3.88
N VAL A 213 -10.43 -15.36 3.26
CA VAL A 213 -9.15 -15.27 2.56
C VAL A 213 -8.33 -14.15 3.17
N ASN A 214 -7.20 -14.51 3.76
CA ASN A 214 -6.36 -13.63 4.55
C ASN A 214 -5.05 -13.32 3.81
N ALA A 215 -4.90 -12.06 3.35
CA ALA A 215 -3.67 -11.58 2.70
C ALA A 215 -2.49 -11.43 3.68
N ARG A 216 -2.74 -11.54 4.99
CA ARG A 216 -1.73 -11.57 6.06
C ARG A 216 -2.03 -12.74 6.99
N ALA A 217 -1.59 -13.93 6.61
CA ALA A 217 -1.80 -15.10 7.44
C ALA A 217 -0.98 -15.03 8.74
N GLY A 218 -1.62 -15.30 9.88
CA GLY A 218 -0.96 -15.29 11.19
C GLY A 218 0.11 -16.39 11.32
N LEU A 219 1.19 -16.09 12.06
CA LEU A 219 2.34 -16.98 12.22
C LEU A 219 2.08 -18.22 13.10
N MET A 220 0.95 -18.28 13.81
CA MET A 220 0.61 -19.40 14.72
C MET A 220 0.68 -20.79 14.08
N VAL A 221 0.43 -20.88 12.78
CA VAL A 221 0.54 -22.12 12.00
C VAL A 221 1.92 -22.78 12.12
N GLN A 222 2.98 -21.98 12.27
CA GLN A 222 4.35 -22.47 12.41
C GLN A 222 4.59 -23.17 13.76
N ILE A 223 3.90 -22.69 14.80
CA ILE A 223 3.96 -23.28 16.14
C ILE A 223 3.20 -24.60 16.15
N ALA A 224 2.01 -24.64 15.54
CA ALA A 224 1.21 -25.86 15.43
C ALA A 224 1.92 -26.96 14.61
N ASN A 225 2.75 -26.58 13.62
CA ASN A 225 3.51 -27.53 12.80
C ASN A 225 4.94 -27.80 13.32
N LEU A 226 5.37 -27.13 14.39
CA LEU A 226 6.77 -27.17 14.90
C LEU A 226 7.82 -26.95 13.81
N ALA A 227 7.51 -26.13 12.81
CA ALA A 227 8.37 -25.89 11.66
C ALA A 227 8.37 -24.39 11.31
N PRO A 228 9.53 -23.77 11.08
CA PRO A 228 9.61 -22.35 10.74
C PRO A 228 9.01 -22.12 9.35
N LEU A 229 8.03 -21.22 9.26
CA LEU A 229 7.35 -20.92 8.00
C LEU A 229 8.31 -20.35 6.95
N GLY A 230 9.23 -19.45 7.35
CA GLY A 230 10.21 -18.83 6.45
C GLY A 230 11.03 -19.86 5.65
N LYS A 231 11.57 -20.90 6.31
CA LYS A 231 12.33 -21.96 5.64
C LYS A 231 11.51 -22.75 4.62
N ARG A 232 10.19 -22.85 4.82
CA ARG A 232 9.30 -23.50 3.84
C ARG A 232 9.07 -22.58 2.65
N LEU A 233 8.88 -21.29 2.87
CA LEU A 233 8.74 -20.29 1.81
C LEU A 233 9.99 -20.22 0.92
N GLU A 234 11.19 -20.15 1.52
CA GLU A 234 12.47 -20.14 0.79
C GLU A 234 12.63 -21.35 -0.15
N ARG A 235 12.11 -22.53 0.23
CA ARG A 235 12.20 -23.75 -0.60
C ARG A 235 11.37 -23.69 -1.87
N VAL A 236 10.30 -22.90 -1.88
CA VAL A 236 9.41 -22.75 -3.03
C VAL A 236 9.57 -21.41 -3.72
N GLU A 237 10.37 -20.52 -3.15
CA GLU A 237 10.82 -19.27 -3.76
C GLU A 237 11.62 -19.58 -5.03
N GLY A 238 11.21 -18.99 -6.15
CA GLY A 238 11.83 -19.23 -7.46
C GLY A 238 11.38 -20.49 -8.19
N ILE A 239 10.56 -21.37 -7.61
CA ILE A 239 9.99 -22.51 -8.33
C ILE A 239 8.89 -22.02 -9.29
N LYS A 240 8.99 -22.28 -10.60
CA LYS A 240 7.90 -21.95 -11.54
C LYS A 240 6.74 -22.93 -11.41
N VAL A 241 5.65 -22.49 -10.78
CA VAL A 241 4.37 -23.21 -10.70
C VAL A 241 3.37 -22.53 -11.61
N ASN A 242 2.94 -23.24 -12.66
CA ASN A 242 2.05 -22.73 -13.70
C ASN A 242 0.60 -23.23 -13.58
N ALA A 243 0.34 -24.19 -12.68
CA ALA A 243 -0.97 -24.74 -12.42
C ALA A 243 -1.11 -25.10 -10.93
N PRO A 244 -2.28 -24.85 -10.30
CA PRO A 244 -2.55 -25.24 -8.92
C PRO A 244 -2.25 -26.70 -8.61
N GLU A 245 -2.59 -27.61 -9.53
CA GLU A 245 -2.37 -29.05 -9.41
C GLU A 245 -0.86 -29.38 -9.28
N LYS A 246 -0.01 -28.67 -10.02
CA LYS A 246 1.45 -28.79 -9.90
C LYS A 246 1.94 -28.27 -8.55
N GLY A 247 1.36 -27.16 -8.07
CA GLY A 247 1.67 -26.59 -6.76
C GLY A 247 1.34 -27.54 -5.61
N VAL A 248 0.19 -28.20 -5.66
CA VAL A 248 -0.20 -29.22 -4.67
C VAL A 248 0.77 -30.40 -4.67
N ARG A 249 1.17 -30.91 -5.84
CA ARG A 249 2.16 -32.02 -5.91
C ARG A 249 3.51 -31.62 -5.30
N ILE A 250 4.01 -30.44 -5.65
CA ILE A 250 5.26 -29.89 -5.09
C ILE A 250 5.15 -29.75 -3.57
N ALA A 251 4.00 -29.29 -3.07
CA ALA A 251 3.74 -29.16 -1.64
C ALA A 251 3.83 -30.50 -0.91
N GLN A 252 3.17 -31.53 -1.45
CA GLN A 252 3.18 -32.87 -0.87
C GLN A 252 4.59 -33.46 -0.86
N ASP A 253 5.35 -33.30 -1.95
CA ASP A 253 6.73 -33.81 -2.06
C ASP A 253 7.72 -33.08 -1.13
N LEU A 254 7.59 -31.75 -0.97
CA LEU A 254 8.53 -30.95 -0.19
C LEU A 254 8.22 -30.86 1.30
N PHE A 255 6.93 -30.95 1.67
CA PHE A 255 6.45 -30.59 3.02
C PHE A 255 5.64 -31.67 3.73
N GLY A 256 5.40 -32.81 3.09
CA GLY A 256 4.85 -33.99 3.74
C GLY A 256 5.94 -34.98 4.18
N GLU A 257 5.64 -35.78 5.20
CA GLU A 257 6.44 -36.96 5.50
C GLU A 257 6.32 -37.96 4.35
N LYS A 258 7.45 -38.56 3.96
CA LYS A 258 7.51 -39.54 2.86
C LYS A 258 6.41 -40.59 3.04
N VAL A 259 5.41 -40.56 2.15
CA VAL A 259 4.50 -41.68 1.96
C VAL A 259 5.38 -42.84 1.54
N ALA A 260 5.37 -43.93 2.31
CA ALA A 260 5.97 -45.19 1.87
C ALA A 260 5.25 -45.59 0.60
N LYS A 261 5.79 -45.19 -0.55
CA LYS A 261 5.25 -45.58 -1.85
C LYS A 261 5.45 -47.09 -1.96
N ARG A 262 4.33 -47.80 -2.10
CA ARG A 262 4.32 -49.08 -2.78
C ARG A 262 4.92 -48.85 -4.17
N ASP A 263 5.84 -49.74 -4.52
CA ASP A 263 6.47 -49.81 -5.82
C ASP A 263 5.42 -50.03 -6.90
N ASP A 264 4.96 -48.95 -7.53
CA ASP A 264 4.30 -49.03 -8.83
C ASP A 264 5.11 -48.19 -9.82
N GLU A 265 5.75 -48.94 -10.72
CA GLU A 265 6.43 -48.61 -11.98
C GLU A 265 6.50 -47.11 -12.39
N LYS A 266 7.67 -46.50 -12.22
CA LYS A 266 8.03 -45.28 -12.95
C LYS A 266 8.26 -45.61 -14.43
N LYS A 267 7.31 -45.26 -15.29
CA LYS A 267 7.65 -44.86 -16.67
C LYS A 267 8.24 -43.45 -16.61
N GLU A 268 9.54 -43.31 -16.84
CA GLU A 268 10.15 -42.00 -17.11
C GLU A 268 9.69 -41.50 -18.48
N GLU A 269 8.70 -40.61 -18.50
CA GLU A 269 8.34 -39.88 -19.72
C GLU A 269 9.43 -38.85 -20.04
N LYS A 270 10.01 -38.93 -21.25
CA LYS A 270 10.97 -37.93 -21.75
C LYS A 270 10.23 -36.62 -22.06
N PRO A 271 10.70 -35.45 -21.57
CA PRO A 271 10.05 -34.17 -21.88
C PRO A 271 10.07 -33.86 -23.38
N VAL A 272 8.98 -33.31 -23.89
CA VAL A 272 8.82 -32.94 -25.31
C VAL A 272 9.18 -31.46 -25.49
N LEU A 273 10.12 -31.18 -26.39
CA LEU A 273 10.65 -29.86 -26.72
C LEU A 273 10.19 -29.41 -28.12
N ALA A 274 10.06 -28.11 -28.33
CA ALA A 274 9.89 -27.51 -29.67
C ALA A 274 11.23 -27.44 -30.41
N THR A 275 11.23 -27.12 -31.72
CA THR A 275 12.47 -26.94 -32.51
C THR A 275 13.34 -25.77 -32.04
N GLU A 276 12.73 -24.84 -31.31
CA GLU A 276 13.37 -23.73 -30.61
C GLU A 276 12.85 -23.69 -29.17
N GLU A 277 13.76 -23.57 -28.20
CA GLU A 277 13.41 -23.52 -26.78
C GLU A 277 14.27 -22.46 -26.07
N PRO A 278 13.72 -21.72 -25.09
CA PRO A 278 14.54 -20.89 -24.22
C PRO A 278 15.40 -21.78 -23.31
N ILE A 279 16.69 -21.50 -23.25
CA ILE A 279 17.59 -22.09 -22.25
C ILE A 279 17.93 -21.07 -21.18
N GLU A 280 18.05 -21.54 -19.94
CA GLU A 280 18.45 -20.74 -18.79
C GLU A 280 19.87 -21.09 -18.38
N ILE A 281 20.84 -20.23 -18.68
CA ILE A 281 22.26 -20.43 -18.38
C ILE A 281 22.53 -20.00 -16.93
N LEU A 282 23.15 -20.91 -16.19
CA LEU A 282 23.39 -20.85 -14.75
C LEU A 282 24.87 -20.57 -14.48
N GLY A 283 25.19 -19.53 -13.70
CA GLY A 283 26.58 -19.24 -13.32
C GLY A 283 26.84 -17.86 -12.70
N GLY A 284 26.03 -16.84 -13.02
CA GLY A 284 26.15 -15.48 -12.45
C GLY A 284 25.20 -15.20 -11.29
N LYS A 285 25.19 -13.95 -10.76
CA LYS A 285 24.22 -13.48 -9.75
C LYS A 285 22.76 -13.61 -10.19
N LYS A 286 22.52 -13.62 -11.51
CA LYS A 286 21.22 -13.87 -12.15
C LYS A 286 21.41 -14.86 -13.32
N PRO A 287 20.43 -15.74 -13.58
CA PRO A 287 20.46 -16.60 -14.75
C PRO A 287 20.28 -15.80 -16.04
N VAL A 288 20.97 -16.19 -17.11
CA VAL A 288 20.86 -15.58 -18.45
C VAL A 288 19.97 -16.45 -19.31
N ILE A 289 18.88 -15.89 -19.84
CA ILE A 289 17.93 -16.63 -20.66
C ILE A 289 18.18 -16.29 -22.14
N VAL A 290 18.41 -17.29 -22.96
CA VAL A 290 18.62 -17.12 -24.41
C VAL A 290 17.77 -18.11 -25.21
N ARG A 291 17.35 -17.71 -26.40
CA ARG A 291 16.65 -18.62 -27.33
C ARG A 291 17.68 -19.53 -28.00
N ALA A 292 17.43 -20.84 -27.95
CA ALA A 292 18.29 -21.84 -28.55
C ALA A 292 17.55 -22.68 -29.58
N VAL A 293 18.23 -22.97 -30.69
CA VAL A 293 17.73 -23.91 -31.71
C VAL A 293 18.19 -25.33 -31.38
N LEU A 294 17.31 -26.32 -31.59
CA LEU A 294 17.64 -27.73 -31.34
C LEU A 294 18.15 -28.38 -32.64
N ARG A 295 19.43 -28.77 -32.65
CA ARG A 295 20.16 -29.29 -33.83
C ARG A 295 20.60 -30.72 -33.58
N ALA A 296 19.72 -31.68 -33.91
CA ALA A 296 20.04 -33.11 -33.82
C ALA A 296 21.16 -33.55 -34.81
N ASP A 297 21.37 -32.75 -35.86
CA ASP A 297 22.47 -32.87 -36.82
C ASP A 297 23.84 -32.52 -36.21
N TYR A 298 23.89 -31.70 -35.16
CA TYR A 298 25.14 -31.31 -34.49
C TYR A 298 25.47 -32.30 -33.36
N ASP A 299 26.73 -32.77 -33.25
CA ASP A 299 27.11 -33.68 -32.15
C ASP A 299 27.17 -32.94 -30.79
N ARG A 300 27.59 -31.68 -30.78
CA ARG A 300 27.82 -30.89 -29.55
C ARG A 300 27.06 -29.56 -29.58
N THR A 301 26.74 -29.06 -28.38
CA THR A 301 26.18 -27.72 -28.18
C THR A 301 27.22 -26.64 -28.44
N VAL A 302 26.81 -25.57 -29.13
CA VAL A 302 27.67 -24.43 -29.50
C VAL A 302 26.97 -23.12 -29.19
N PHE A 303 27.72 -22.14 -28.69
CA PHE A 303 27.25 -20.81 -28.37
C PHE A 303 27.93 -19.78 -29.26
N ASP A 304 27.20 -18.72 -29.60
CA ASP A 304 27.74 -17.61 -30.37
C ASP A 304 28.84 -16.88 -29.57
N PRO A 305 29.92 -16.38 -30.22
CA PRO A 305 30.97 -15.64 -29.54
C PRO A 305 30.47 -14.43 -28.73
N SER A 306 29.40 -13.77 -29.18
CA SER A 306 28.81 -12.62 -28.47
C SER A 306 28.19 -13.01 -27.12
N LEU A 307 27.54 -14.17 -27.06
CA LEU A 307 26.94 -14.72 -25.85
C LEU A 307 28.01 -15.17 -24.85
N LEU A 308 29.07 -15.84 -25.32
CA LEU A 308 30.16 -16.28 -24.44
C LEU A 308 30.86 -15.09 -23.78
N LYS A 309 31.11 -14.01 -24.54
CA LYS A 309 31.67 -12.77 -24.00
C LYS A 309 30.79 -12.10 -22.95
N GLU A 310 29.46 -12.13 -23.13
CA GLU A 310 28.49 -11.65 -22.14
C GLU A 310 28.56 -12.48 -20.85
N LEU A 311 28.60 -13.81 -20.98
CA LEU A 311 28.66 -14.74 -19.86
C LEU A 311 29.98 -14.64 -19.07
N GLU A 312 31.11 -14.44 -19.76
CA GLU A 312 32.41 -14.18 -19.12
C GLU A 312 32.38 -12.87 -18.31
N ALA A 313 31.79 -11.80 -18.85
CA ALA A 313 31.74 -10.49 -18.19
C ALA A 313 30.96 -10.50 -16.86
N ILE A 314 29.99 -11.41 -16.73
CA ILE A 314 29.21 -11.60 -15.50
C ILE A 314 29.74 -12.73 -14.60
N GLY A 315 30.88 -13.34 -14.97
CA GLY A 315 31.50 -14.44 -14.25
C GLY A 315 30.69 -15.75 -14.28
N ALA A 316 29.84 -15.95 -15.29
CA ALA A 316 29.01 -17.14 -15.41
C ALA A 316 29.74 -18.33 -16.07
N VAL A 317 30.77 -18.06 -16.87
CA VAL A 317 31.61 -19.07 -17.55
C VAL A 317 33.06 -18.60 -17.58
N GLU A 318 33.98 -19.55 -17.69
CA GLU A 318 35.41 -19.32 -17.92
C GLU A 318 35.87 -20.17 -19.10
N ALA A 319 36.84 -19.67 -19.87
CA ALA A 319 37.46 -20.41 -20.97
C ALA A 319 38.48 -21.43 -20.44
N ASP A 320 38.33 -22.70 -20.84
CA ASP A 320 39.32 -23.76 -20.61
C ASP A 320 40.54 -23.55 -21.56
N ALA A 321 41.67 -24.18 -21.25
CA ALA A 321 42.94 -24.01 -21.96
C ALA A 321 42.89 -24.41 -23.46
N ASP A 322 41.86 -25.14 -23.88
CA ASP A 322 41.62 -25.59 -25.25
C ASP A 322 40.60 -24.71 -26.02
N GLY A 323 40.18 -23.58 -25.45
CA GLY A 323 39.23 -22.65 -26.06
C GLY A 323 37.77 -23.12 -25.97
N THR A 324 37.47 -24.04 -25.04
CA THR A 324 36.10 -24.50 -24.74
C THR A 324 35.55 -23.89 -23.46
N TYR A 325 34.22 -23.95 -23.27
CA TYR A 325 33.55 -23.34 -22.13
C TYR A 325 32.69 -24.36 -21.41
N ARG A 326 32.82 -24.46 -20.09
CA ARG A 326 31.95 -25.31 -19.26
C ARG A 326 30.69 -24.54 -18.87
N VAL A 327 29.54 -24.97 -19.37
CA VAL A 327 28.27 -24.28 -19.20
C VAL A 327 27.28 -25.17 -18.48
N LYS A 328 26.59 -24.61 -17.48
CA LYS A 328 25.40 -25.21 -16.87
C LYS A 328 24.19 -24.47 -17.40
N PHE A 329 23.21 -25.18 -17.94
CA PHE A 329 21.96 -24.55 -18.37
C PHE A 329 20.75 -25.47 -18.12
N SER A 330 19.55 -24.89 -18.07
CA SER A 330 18.28 -25.63 -18.00
C SER A 330 17.64 -25.66 -19.38
N LEU A 331 17.19 -26.84 -19.83
CA LEU A 331 16.44 -27.08 -21.07
C LEU A 331 15.22 -27.94 -20.73
N GLY A 332 14.01 -27.51 -21.09
CA GLY A 332 12.77 -28.26 -20.81
C GLY A 332 12.59 -28.65 -19.33
N GLY A 333 13.08 -27.82 -18.41
CA GLY A 333 13.05 -28.08 -16.97
C GLY A 333 14.10 -29.06 -16.44
N LYS A 334 14.97 -29.62 -17.29
CA LYS A 334 16.12 -30.44 -16.87
C LYS A 334 17.40 -29.62 -16.90
N LYS A 335 18.18 -29.70 -15.82
CA LYS A 335 19.51 -29.08 -15.73
C LYS A 335 20.54 -29.95 -16.44
N LEU A 336 21.32 -29.34 -17.31
CA LEU A 336 22.39 -29.95 -18.08
C LEU A 336 23.69 -29.22 -17.76
N GLN A 337 24.79 -29.96 -17.78
CA GLN A 337 26.14 -29.40 -17.71
C GLN A 337 26.92 -29.98 -18.88
N THR A 338 27.42 -29.10 -19.75
CA THR A 338 28.11 -29.51 -20.98
C THR A 338 29.31 -28.63 -21.26
N ILE A 339 30.09 -29.02 -22.27
CA ILE A 339 31.21 -28.24 -22.80
C ILE A 339 30.77 -27.68 -24.15
N VAL A 340 30.71 -26.36 -24.26
CA VAL A 340 30.34 -25.65 -25.49
C VAL A 340 31.57 -25.07 -26.19
N ARG A 341 31.48 -24.92 -27.51
CA ARG A 341 32.47 -24.22 -28.33
C ARG A 341 31.91 -22.89 -28.80
N SER A 342 32.81 -21.92 -28.97
CA SER A 342 32.53 -20.63 -29.60
C SER A 342 32.44 -20.82 -31.11
N VAL A 343 31.23 -20.77 -31.66
CA VAL A 343 30.98 -20.91 -33.10
C VAL A 343 29.95 -19.86 -33.52
N PRO A 344 30.25 -18.98 -34.49
CA PRO A 344 29.27 -18.03 -35.00
C PRO A 344 28.03 -18.75 -35.53
N ILE A 345 26.85 -18.34 -35.05
CA ILE A 345 25.59 -18.92 -35.51
C ILE A 345 25.08 -18.05 -36.66
N MET A 346 25.32 -18.49 -37.90
CA MET A 346 25.09 -17.69 -39.12
C MET A 346 23.73 -17.93 -39.81
N GLU A 347 22.87 -18.82 -39.29
CA GLU A 347 21.60 -19.18 -39.94
C GLU A 347 20.39 -18.85 -39.05
N GLY A 348 19.48 -17.99 -39.56
CA GLY A 348 18.16 -17.72 -38.95
C GLY A 348 17.99 -16.34 -38.31
N ASP A 349 17.03 -16.26 -37.39
CA ASP A 349 16.72 -15.06 -36.58
C ASP A 349 17.98 -14.56 -35.83
N PRO A 350 18.39 -13.29 -35.98
CA PRO A 350 19.56 -12.73 -35.30
C PRO A 350 19.48 -12.76 -33.77
N GLU A 351 18.31 -13.06 -33.18
CA GLU A 351 18.16 -13.28 -31.74
C GLU A 351 18.64 -14.67 -31.24
N ILE A 352 18.88 -15.64 -32.14
CA ILE A 352 19.33 -16.99 -31.76
C ILE A 352 20.85 -17.00 -31.53
N ARG A 353 21.25 -17.16 -30.27
CA ARG A 353 22.67 -17.11 -29.85
C ARG A 353 23.19 -18.44 -29.28
N ALA A 354 22.39 -19.50 -29.32
CA ALA A 354 22.76 -20.84 -28.88
C ALA A 354 22.16 -21.94 -29.77
N SER A 355 22.89 -23.04 -29.95
CA SER A 355 22.45 -24.22 -30.69
C SER A 355 22.74 -25.49 -29.89
N ILE A 356 21.69 -26.25 -29.53
CA ILE A 356 21.79 -27.45 -28.69
C ILE A 356 22.01 -28.68 -29.56
N GLY A 357 23.13 -29.39 -29.32
CA GLY A 357 23.50 -30.58 -30.08
C GLY A 357 22.92 -31.88 -29.52
N ARG A 358 23.02 -32.96 -30.30
CA ARG A 358 22.48 -34.30 -30.05
C ARG A 358 22.81 -34.86 -28.67
N ARG A 359 24.03 -34.67 -28.16
CA ARG A 359 24.44 -35.19 -26.84
C ARG A 359 23.60 -34.62 -25.70
N ASP A 360 23.26 -33.34 -25.79
CA ASP A 360 22.50 -32.64 -24.76
C ASP A 360 20.97 -32.82 -24.96
N LEU A 361 20.56 -33.35 -26.12
CA LEU A 361 19.16 -33.68 -26.46
C LEU A 361 18.73 -35.12 -26.12
N ALA A 362 19.66 -36.02 -25.77
CA ALA A 362 19.38 -37.46 -25.61
C ALA A 362 18.26 -37.81 -24.60
N GLY A 363 18.03 -36.93 -23.63
CA GLY A 363 17.01 -37.07 -22.57
C GLY A 363 15.62 -36.49 -22.89
N PHE A 364 15.39 -36.06 -24.14
CA PHE A 364 14.20 -35.32 -24.57
C PHE A 364 13.61 -35.90 -25.87
N LEU A 365 12.35 -35.56 -26.16
CA LEU A 365 11.71 -35.73 -27.46
C LEU A 365 11.60 -34.36 -28.12
N VAL A 366 11.75 -34.26 -29.44
CA VAL A 366 11.58 -32.99 -30.17
C VAL A 366 10.35 -33.13 -31.07
N ASP A 367 9.38 -32.22 -30.89
CA ASP A 367 8.15 -32.14 -31.67
C ASP A 367 8.16 -30.86 -32.54
N PRO A 368 8.33 -30.99 -33.87
CA PRO A 368 8.29 -29.86 -34.80
C PRO A 368 6.95 -29.12 -34.86
N GLY A 369 5.85 -29.73 -34.40
CA GLY A 369 4.52 -29.12 -34.36
C GLY A 369 4.25 -28.32 -33.08
N LYS A 370 5.09 -28.46 -32.04
CA LYS A 370 4.96 -27.73 -30.78
C LYS A 370 5.44 -26.28 -30.97
N LYS A 371 4.60 -25.30 -30.66
CA LYS A 371 5.00 -23.89 -30.68
C LYS A 371 6.05 -23.63 -29.58
N PRO A 372 7.12 -22.85 -29.85
CA PRO A 372 8.09 -22.46 -28.83
C PRO A 372 7.41 -21.80 -27.63
N GLU A 373 7.85 -22.12 -26.40
CA GLU A 373 7.42 -21.36 -25.23
C GLU A 373 7.86 -19.90 -25.37
N GLN A 374 6.91 -18.97 -25.31
CA GLN A 374 7.20 -17.54 -25.39
C GLN A 374 7.98 -17.09 -24.15
N LEU A 375 9.07 -16.34 -24.36
CA LEU A 375 9.78 -15.62 -23.31
C LEU A 375 8.83 -14.59 -22.68
N LEU A 376 8.18 -14.95 -21.56
CA LEU A 376 7.42 -14.02 -20.75
C LEU A 376 8.40 -13.08 -20.03
N SER A 377 8.45 -11.83 -20.47
CA SER A 377 9.03 -10.72 -19.71
C SER A 377 8.40 -10.65 -18.32
N ILE A 378 9.19 -10.46 -17.27
CA ILE A 378 8.70 -10.20 -15.90
C ILE A 378 7.80 -8.96 -15.97
N VAL A 379 6.48 -9.14 -15.93
CA VAL A 379 5.54 -8.01 -15.87
C VAL A 379 5.60 -7.46 -14.45
N ILE A 380 6.30 -6.34 -14.28
CA ILE A 380 6.29 -5.58 -13.03
C ILE A 380 4.90 -4.94 -12.89
N ASP A 381 4.15 -5.34 -11.86
CA ASP A 381 2.82 -4.78 -11.59
C ASP A 381 2.95 -3.40 -10.93
N CYS A 382 3.07 -2.37 -11.76
CA CYS A 382 3.14 -0.98 -11.32
C CYS A 382 1.92 -0.54 -10.51
N LYS A 383 0.73 -1.14 -10.72
CA LYS A 383 -0.48 -0.78 -9.96
C LYS A 383 -0.39 -1.29 -8.52
N ARG A 384 0.17 -2.48 -8.32
CA ARG A 384 0.46 -3.00 -6.98
C ARG A 384 1.51 -2.15 -6.25
N ILE A 385 2.57 -1.74 -6.96
CA ILE A 385 3.63 -0.88 -6.38
C ILE A 385 3.03 0.45 -5.95
N ASP A 386 2.20 1.06 -6.80
CA ASP A 386 1.47 2.29 -6.51
C ASP A 386 0.64 2.17 -5.22
N ALA A 387 -0.20 1.13 -5.10
CA ALA A 387 -1.00 0.89 -3.90
C ALA A 387 -0.14 0.69 -2.63
N GLN A 388 1.01 0.03 -2.75
CA GLN A 388 1.95 -0.17 -1.63
C GLN A 388 2.66 1.13 -1.23
N LEU A 389 3.05 1.97 -2.19
CA LEU A 389 3.61 3.30 -1.92
C LEU A 389 2.56 4.22 -1.27
N ALA A 390 1.31 4.16 -1.75
CA ALA A 390 0.19 4.90 -1.17
C ALA A 390 -0.08 4.48 0.29
N ASP A 391 -0.01 3.19 0.61
CA ASP A 391 -0.11 2.68 1.98
C ASP A 391 0.99 3.21 2.90
N ILE A 392 2.23 3.23 2.42
CA ILE A 392 3.36 3.74 3.19
C ILE A 392 3.21 5.25 3.41
N ASP A 393 2.86 6.02 2.38
CA ASP A 393 2.63 7.47 2.50
C ASP A 393 1.47 7.81 3.46
N ARG A 394 0.44 6.95 3.54
CA ARG A 394 -0.65 7.07 4.53
C ARG A 394 -0.17 6.90 5.96
N LYS A 395 0.85 6.06 6.20
CA LYS A 395 1.44 5.84 7.53
C LYS A 395 2.42 6.96 7.92
N VAL A 396 3.24 7.44 6.98
CA VAL A 396 4.32 8.40 7.27
C VAL A 396 3.80 9.74 7.81
N GLN A 397 2.67 10.25 7.31
CA GLN A 397 1.99 11.48 7.77
C GLN A 397 2.92 12.61 8.27
N LEU A 398 3.96 12.98 7.49
CA LEU A 398 5.09 13.81 7.93
C LEU A 398 4.72 14.98 8.87
N LEU A 399 3.75 15.82 8.46
CA LEU A 399 3.39 17.03 9.20
C LEU A 399 2.80 16.77 10.59
N LYS A 400 2.14 15.62 10.78
CA LYS A 400 1.59 15.19 12.07
C LYS A 400 2.72 14.92 13.07
N HIS A 401 3.78 14.29 12.61
CA HIS A 401 4.88 13.81 13.48
C HIS A 401 5.98 14.86 13.72
N ILE A 402 5.98 16.00 13.00
CA ILE A 402 6.89 17.13 13.27
C ILE A 402 6.23 18.25 14.10
N ARG A 403 5.03 18.03 14.66
CA ARG A 403 4.40 18.96 15.60
C ARG A 403 5.05 18.76 16.98
N PRO A 404 5.62 19.81 17.61
CA PRO A 404 6.13 19.69 18.98
C PRO A 404 5.00 19.37 19.96
N VAL A 405 5.26 18.50 20.93
CA VAL A 405 4.26 18.13 21.95
C VAL A 405 4.06 19.23 22.97
N ASN A 406 5.09 20.06 23.21
CA ASN A 406 5.05 21.23 24.07
C ASN A 406 4.79 22.54 23.30
N LEU A 407 4.21 22.47 22.10
CA LEU A 407 4.03 23.65 21.24
C LEU A 407 3.25 24.79 21.89
N GLU A 408 2.14 24.48 22.59
CA GLU A 408 1.28 25.50 23.21
C GLU A 408 2.01 26.25 24.32
N GLU A 409 2.75 25.53 25.16
CA GLU A 409 3.54 26.11 26.27
C GLU A 409 4.65 27.01 25.73
N GLU A 410 5.43 26.50 24.76
CA GLU A 410 6.56 27.23 24.18
C GLU A 410 6.11 28.45 23.37
N ARG A 411 4.96 28.35 22.70
CA ARG A 411 4.33 29.48 22.03
C ARG A 411 3.94 30.57 23.03
N ALA A 412 3.30 30.22 24.15
CA ALA A 412 2.89 31.19 25.16
C ALA A 412 4.09 31.94 25.78
N LYS A 413 5.23 31.26 25.96
CA LYS A 413 6.49 31.91 26.39
C LYS A 413 7.01 32.90 25.34
N ALA A 414 7.05 32.50 24.07
CA ALA A 414 7.48 33.34 22.96
C ALA A 414 6.54 34.52 22.64
N GLU A 415 5.26 34.42 23.01
CA GLU A 415 4.30 35.52 22.94
C GLU A 415 4.60 36.60 24.00
N ARG A 416 5.03 36.17 25.21
CA ARG A 416 5.36 37.08 26.32
C ARG A 416 6.72 37.75 26.17
N ASP A 417 7.69 37.04 25.62
CA ASP A 417 9.06 37.54 25.46
C ASP A 417 9.54 37.36 24.01
N SER A 418 9.76 38.49 23.33
CA SER A 418 10.23 38.52 21.94
C SER A 418 11.66 38.01 21.74
N SER A 419 12.46 37.96 22.80
CA SER A 419 13.84 37.47 22.80
C SER A 419 13.94 35.97 23.13
N TYR A 420 12.83 35.35 23.54
CA TYR A 420 12.78 33.95 23.90
C TYR A 420 12.95 33.05 22.68
N ASN A 421 13.75 31.98 22.85
CA ASN A 421 13.94 30.93 21.87
C ASN A 421 13.27 29.65 22.37
N PRO A 422 12.15 29.22 21.75
CA PRO A 422 11.49 27.95 22.07
C PRO A 422 12.43 26.74 22.08
N VAL A 423 12.16 25.79 22.97
CA VAL A 423 12.80 24.47 22.98
C VAL A 423 11.74 23.41 22.71
N PHE A 424 11.76 22.82 21.53
CA PHE A 424 10.74 21.87 21.11
C PHE A 424 11.05 20.44 21.54
N ALA A 425 10.04 19.77 22.07
CA ALA A 425 10.04 18.34 22.37
C ALA A 425 9.17 17.59 21.35
N TYR A 426 9.56 16.35 21.04
CA TYR A 426 8.79 15.49 20.14
C TYR A 426 8.66 14.09 20.74
N GLU A 427 7.50 13.50 20.55
CA GLU A 427 7.25 12.10 20.86
C GLU A 427 7.99 11.14 19.92
N GLU A 428 8.18 9.92 20.39
CA GLU A 428 8.61 8.80 19.58
C GLU A 428 7.60 8.52 18.46
N LEU A 429 8.09 7.98 17.34
CA LEU A 429 7.22 7.64 16.23
C LEU A 429 6.36 6.44 16.61
N SER A 430 5.06 6.53 16.32
CA SER A 430 4.09 5.46 16.58
C SER A 430 4.20 4.27 15.61
N PHE A 431 5.25 4.22 14.78
CA PHE A 431 5.48 3.19 13.77
C PHE A 431 6.98 2.95 13.59
N ASP A 432 7.33 1.74 13.14
CA ASP A 432 8.70 1.34 12.90
C ASP A 432 9.20 1.90 11.55
N THR A 433 10.19 2.78 11.61
CA THR A 433 10.78 3.36 10.39
C THR A 433 11.62 2.34 9.61
N LEU A 434 12.25 1.37 10.28
CA LEU A 434 13.02 0.31 9.64
C LEU A 434 12.10 -0.60 8.81
N GLU A 435 10.96 -1.01 9.36
CA GLU A 435 9.94 -1.78 8.61
C GLU A 435 9.53 -1.06 7.32
N LEU A 436 9.29 0.25 7.39
CA LEU A 436 8.88 1.03 6.21
C LEU A 436 10.02 1.16 5.19
N ARG A 437 11.27 1.33 5.65
CA ARG A 437 12.44 1.39 4.76
C ARG A 437 12.67 0.06 4.04
N ASP A 438 12.61 -1.05 4.77
CA ASP A 438 12.74 -2.40 4.20
C ASP A 438 11.65 -2.63 3.16
N ARG A 439 10.39 -2.33 3.48
CA ARG A 439 9.29 -2.39 2.52
C ARG A 439 9.57 -1.56 1.27
N LEU A 440 10.04 -0.32 1.41
CA LEU A 440 10.41 0.54 0.28
C LEU A 440 11.63 0.03 -0.51
N GLN A 441 12.51 -0.77 0.09
CA GLN A 441 13.68 -1.32 -0.60
C GLN A 441 13.30 -2.44 -1.58
N TYR A 442 12.27 -3.22 -1.25
CA TYR A 442 11.79 -4.34 -2.08
C TYR A 442 10.80 -3.91 -3.18
N LEU A 443 10.35 -2.66 -3.19
CA LEU A 443 9.53 -2.12 -4.29
C LEU A 443 10.43 -1.70 -5.46
N GLN A 444 10.46 -2.51 -6.51
CA GLN A 444 11.18 -2.20 -7.75
C GLN A 444 10.18 -1.98 -8.88
N ALA A 445 10.14 -0.74 -9.38
CA ALA A 445 9.36 -0.39 -10.56
C ALA A 445 10.16 -0.65 -11.84
N ASP A 446 9.47 -0.76 -12.98
CA ASP A 446 10.10 -0.88 -14.29
C ASP A 446 10.55 0.48 -14.85
N ASP A 447 11.13 0.46 -16.06
CA ASP A 447 11.57 1.67 -16.77
C ASP A 447 10.43 2.34 -17.58
N SER A 448 9.17 1.91 -17.40
CA SER A 448 8.03 2.57 -18.03
C SER A 448 7.86 4.00 -17.48
N PRO A 449 7.17 4.91 -18.18
CA PRO A 449 6.90 6.25 -17.65
C PRO A 449 6.26 6.22 -16.25
N LEU A 450 5.36 5.27 -16.00
CA LEU A 450 4.77 5.07 -14.68
C LEU A 450 5.80 4.56 -13.68
N GLY A 451 6.61 3.56 -14.06
CA GLY A 451 7.63 3.01 -13.19
C GLY A 451 8.67 4.04 -12.73
N VAL A 452 9.08 4.96 -13.63
CA VAL A 452 9.92 6.11 -13.28
C VAL A 452 9.24 7.03 -12.26
N LEU A 453 7.95 7.33 -12.42
CA LEU A 453 7.20 8.16 -11.48
C LEU A 453 7.06 7.48 -10.10
N LEU A 454 6.83 6.16 -10.08
CA LEU A 454 6.75 5.37 -8.85
C LEU A 454 8.10 5.30 -8.13
N GLU A 455 9.21 5.15 -8.87
CA GLU A 455 10.56 5.19 -8.29
C GLU A 455 10.86 6.56 -7.68
N LYS A 456 10.49 7.66 -8.35
CA LYS A 456 10.59 9.00 -7.76
C LYS A 456 9.78 9.10 -6.48
N LYS A 457 8.55 8.56 -6.46
CA LYS A 457 7.69 8.55 -5.26
C LYS A 457 8.30 7.74 -4.12
N ARG A 458 8.85 6.57 -4.42
CA ARG A 458 9.57 5.72 -3.46
C ARG A 458 10.74 6.47 -2.81
N ARG A 459 11.55 7.20 -3.60
CA ARG A 459 12.63 8.06 -3.10
C ARG A 459 12.13 9.20 -2.23
N GLU A 460 11.04 9.87 -2.62
CA GLU A 460 10.39 10.90 -1.78
C GLU A 460 9.99 10.34 -0.41
N LEU A 461 9.40 9.14 -0.37
CA LEU A 461 9.00 8.51 0.89
C LEU A 461 10.20 8.18 1.78
N LEU A 462 11.30 7.70 1.19
CA LEU A 462 12.56 7.51 1.94
C LEU A 462 13.07 8.82 2.54
N LEU A 463 13.03 9.92 1.79
CA LEU A 463 13.44 11.25 2.29
C LEU A 463 12.52 11.74 3.41
N LYS A 464 11.20 11.50 3.33
CA LYS A 464 10.25 11.81 4.41
C LYS A 464 10.56 11.01 5.68
N ILE A 465 10.88 9.72 5.55
CA ILE A 465 11.25 8.87 6.70
C ILE A 465 12.54 9.38 7.33
N THR A 466 13.58 9.64 6.53
CA THR A 466 14.83 10.22 7.03
C THR A 466 14.59 11.53 7.77
N LEU A 467 13.75 12.43 7.23
CA LEU A 467 13.41 13.69 7.90
C LEU A 467 12.74 13.48 9.26
N LEU A 468 11.90 12.44 9.41
CA LEU A 468 11.29 12.07 10.69
C LEU A 468 12.30 11.49 11.68
N GLU A 469 13.25 10.67 11.22
CA GLU A 469 14.33 10.08 12.02
C GLU A 469 15.30 11.14 12.56
N GLU A 470 15.45 12.25 11.83
CA GLU A 470 16.33 13.36 12.21
C GLU A 470 15.63 14.45 13.04
N ARG A 471 14.34 14.29 13.35
CA ARG A 471 13.59 15.24 14.17
C ARG A 471 14.27 15.48 15.53
N GLY A 472 14.37 16.76 15.90
CA GLY A 472 15.07 17.21 17.09
C GLY A 472 16.59 17.40 16.91
N LYS A 473 17.19 16.94 15.81
CA LYS A 473 18.61 17.15 15.50
C LYS A 473 18.76 18.28 14.47
N ASN A 474 18.98 19.50 14.93
CA ASN A 474 18.94 20.72 14.10
C ASN A 474 19.61 20.60 12.72
N ASP A 475 20.89 20.24 12.68
CA ASP A 475 21.65 20.18 11.42
C ASP A 475 21.20 19.03 10.51
N ALA A 476 20.99 17.85 11.08
CA ALA A 476 20.59 16.68 10.31
C ALA A 476 19.16 16.83 9.77
N PHE A 477 18.25 17.40 10.57
CA PHE A 477 16.90 17.74 10.16
C PHE A 477 16.90 18.78 9.04
N THR A 478 17.73 19.83 9.17
CA THR A 478 17.86 20.86 8.13
C THR A 478 18.32 20.26 6.80
N ARG A 479 19.40 19.45 6.81
CA ARG A 479 19.88 18.76 5.60
C ARG A 479 18.82 17.83 4.99
N ALA A 480 18.12 17.05 5.83
CA ALA A 480 17.03 16.19 5.35
C ALA A 480 15.87 17.00 4.77
N SER A 481 15.57 18.18 5.34
CA SER A 481 14.55 19.09 4.83
C SER A 481 14.95 19.67 3.48
N GLU A 482 16.21 20.10 3.32
CA GLU A 482 16.75 20.59 2.06
C GLU A 482 16.71 19.51 0.96
N ALA A 483 17.03 18.26 1.31
CA ALA A 483 16.93 17.15 0.37
C ALA A 483 15.48 16.88 -0.10
N LEU A 484 14.48 17.10 0.76
CA LEU A 484 13.07 16.82 0.45
C LEU A 484 12.35 18.01 -0.22
N PHE A 485 12.56 19.23 0.27
CA PHE A 485 11.83 20.44 -0.15
C PHE A 485 12.67 21.42 -0.98
N GLY A 486 13.96 21.13 -1.17
CA GLY A 486 14.93 22.00 -1.82
C GLY A 486 15.72 22.86 -0.83
N SER A 487 16.93 23.22 -1.26
CA SER A 487 17.81 24.17 -0.58
C SER A 487 17.55 25.60 -1.02
N VAL A 488 18.10 26.55 -0.27
CA VAL A 488 17.96 27.98 -0.58
C VAL A 488 18.92 28.37 -1.70
N GLU A 489 18.36 28.69 -2.87
CA GLU A 489 19.10 29.17 -4.03
C GLU A 489 19.25 30.70 -4.02
N ALA A 490 20.45 31.22 -4.28
CA ALA A 490 20.73 32.66 -4.27
C ALA A 490 19.84 33.46 -5.26
N GLY A 491 19.55 32.87 -6.43
CA GLY A 491 18.65 33.45 -7.42
C GLY A 491 17.23 33.66 -6.88
N LEU A 492 16.66 32.63 -6.25
CA LEU A 492 15.33 32.68 -5.64
C LEU A 492 15.22 33.78 -4.58
N ILE A 493 16.26 33.94 -3.76
CA ILE A 493 16.31 34.97 -2.72
C ILE A 493 16.43 36.38 -3.32
N LYS A 494 17.23 36.55 -4.37
CA LYS A 494 17.32 37.83 -5.09
C LYS A 494 15.96 38.21 -5.69
N GLU A 495 15.29 37.26 -6.31
CA GLU A 495 13.94 37.46 -6.87
C GLU A 495 12.91 37.77 -5.79
N ALA A 496 12.93 37.07 -4.65
CA ALA A 496 12.03 37.34 -3.53
C ALA A 496 12.19 38.77 -2.99
N ARG A 497 13.44 39.24 -2.84
CA ARG A 497 13.70 40.64 -2.42
C ARG A 497 13.21 41.64 -3.47
N SER A 498 13.48 41.40 -4.75
CA SER A 498 13.04 42.28 -5.84
C SER A 498 11.51 42.34 -5.94
N PHE A 499 10.82 41.21 -5.78
CA PHE A 499 9.37 41.17 -5.78
C PHE A 499 8.76 41.98 -4.63
N LEU A 500 9.37 41.96 -3.44
CA LEU A 500 8.93 42.75 -2.30
C LEU A 500 9.19 44.26 -2.46
N GLN A 501 10.18 44.67 -3.24
CA GLN A 501 10.40 46.10 -3.55
C GLN A 501 9.24 46.69 -4.36
N GLY A 502 8.54 45.87 -5.16
CA GLY A 502 7.34 46.27 -5.89
C GLY A 502 6.07 46.29 -5.04
N TRP A 503 6.14 45.99 -3.74
CA TRP A 503 4.98 46.02 -2.85
C TRP A 503 4.60 47.44 -2.46
N ASN A 504 3.63 48.01 -3.17
CA ASN A 504 3.01 49.27 -2.77
C ASN A 504 1.95 49.03 -1.69
N LYS A 505 2.31 49.28 -0.43
CA LYS A 505 1.40 49.17 0.73
C LYS A 505 0.27 50.21 0.71
N GLU A 506 0.45 51.32 0.00
CA GLU A 506 -0.56 52.38 -0.13
C GLU A 506 -1.64 52.03 -1.17
N ALA A 507 -1.37 51.07 -2.06
CA ALA A 507 -2.36 50.51 -2.99
C ALA A 507 -3.33 49.51 -2.31
N MET A 508 -3.27 49.38 -0.97
CA MET A 508 -4.27 48.66 -0.20
C MET A 508 -5.56 49.48 -0.18
N SER A 509 -6.54 49.09 -1.00
CA SER A 509 -7.91 49.50 -0.76
C SER A 509 -8.29 49.02 0.65
N SER A 510 -8.83 49.91 1.50
CA SER A 510 -9.53 49.45 2.70
C SER A 510 -10.55 48.40 2.27
N PRO A 511 -10.72 47.28 2.99
CA PRO A 511 -11.67 46.25 2.58
C PRO A 511 -13.06 46.86 2.48
N GLU A 512 -13.49 47.20 1.27
CA GLU A 512 -14.85 47.61 0.99
C GLU A 512 -15.73 46.38 1.12
N GLY A 513 -16.37 46.24 2.27
CA GLY A 513 -17.33 45.18 2.53
C GLY A 513 -17.34 44.73 3.98
N VAL A 514 -18.54 44.54 4.51
CA VAL A 514 -18.77 43.89 5.80
C VAL A 514 -18.12 42.50 5.76
N ALA A 515 -17.24 42.21 6.71
CA ALA A 515 -16.68 40.88 6.88
C ALA A 515 -17.83 39.91 7.20
N VAL A 516 -17.88 38.78 6.51
CA VAL A 516 -18.93 37.80 6.72
C VAL A 516 -18.57 36.87 7.88
N SER A 517 -19.59 36.36 8.56
CA SER A 517 -19.41 35.44 9.70
C SER A 517 -18.93 34.06 9.25
N ALA A 518 -18.56 33.20 10.22
CA ALA A 518 -18.21 31.81 9.94
C ALA A 518 -19.40 31.02 9.33
N GLU A 519 -20.63 31.33 9.73
CA GLU A 519 -21.87 30.73 9.21
C GLU A 519 -22.15 31.16 7.78
N GLU A 520 -21.99 32.45 7.47
CA GLU A 520 -22.13 32.96 6.10
C GLU A 520 -21.02 32.41 5.20
N ALA A 521 -19.77 32.39 5.69
CA ALA A 521 -18.66 31.79 4.96
C ALA A 521 -18.90 30.30 4.68
N LYS A 522 -19.45 29.56 5.64
CA LYS A 522 -19.85 28.16 5.47
C LYS A 522 -20.82 28.01 4.30
N GLN A 523 -21.89 28.83 4.24
CA GLN A 523 -22.87 28.79 3.15
C GLN A 523 -22.21 29.03 1.79
N ILE A 524 -21.33 30.03 1.71
CA ILE A 524 -20.62 30.35 0.47
C ILE A 524 -19.71 29.19 0.02
N PHE A 525 -19.01 28.53 0.94
CA PHE A 525 -18.19 27.36 0.61
C PHE A 525 -19.05 26.16 0.16
N GLU A 526 -20.19 25.91 0.81
CA GLU A 526 -21.13 24.85 0.40
C GLU A 526 -21.70 25.10 -1.00
N GLU A 527 -22.09 26.34 -1.29
CA GLU A 527 -22.56 26.75 -2.62
C GLU A 527 -21.48 26.59 -3.67
N SER A 528 -20.24 26.99 -3.36
CA SER A 528 -19.09 26.80 -4.25
C SER A 528 -18.86 25.31 -4.56
N LEU A 529 -18.83 24.45 -3.54
CA LEU A 529 -18.64 23.00 -3.70
C LEU A 529 -19.78 22.36 -4.51
N LYS A 530 -21.03 22.73 -4.21
CA LYS A 530 -22.21 22.32 -4.97
C LYS A 530 -22.14 22.77 -6.43
N GLY A 531 -21.62 23.98 -6.67
CA GLY A 531 -21.38 24.52 -8.01
C GLY A 531 -20.42 23.66 -8.84
N TYR A 532 -19.44 23.02 -8.21
CA TYR A 532 -18.52 22.06 -8.85
C TYR A 532 -19.05 20.61 -8.89
N GLY A 533 -20.27 20.36 -8.40
CA GLY A 533 -20.86 19.02 -8.34
C GLY A 533 -20.41 18.16 -7.16
N LEU A 534 -19.68 18.75 -6.20
CA LEU A 534 -19.09 18.05 -5.06
C LEU A 534 -20.04 18.00 -3.85
N ARG A 535 -21.20 17.35 -4.02
CA ARG A 535 -22.26 17.31 -2.99
C ARG A 535 -21.92 16.48 -1.76
N GLU A 536 -20.96 15.57 -1.87
CA GLU A 536 -20.48 14.72 -0.77
C GLU A 536 -19.54 15.48 0.20
N TRP A 537 -19.06 16.66 -0.19
CA TRP A 537 -18.19 17.47 0.66
C TRP A 537 -18.99 18.23 1.70
N ASN A 538 -18.52 18.17 2.95
CA ASN A 538 -19.18 18.83 4.08
C ASN A 538 -18.41 20.07 4.54
N VAL A 539 -19.11 21.16 4.83
CA VAL A 539 -18.51 22.32 5.48
C VAL A 539 -18.94 22.36 6.94
N VAL A 540 -17.97 22.31 7.85
CA VAL A 540 -18.22 22.21 9.29
C VAL A 540 -17.53 23.35 10.03
N ILE A 541 -18.21 23.92 11.02
CA ILE A 541 -17.63 24.93 11.90
C ILE A 541 -17.06 24.22 13.13
N LYS A 542 -15.81 24.52 13.48
CA LYS A 542 -15.17 23.97 14.68
C LYS A 542 -14.36 25.04 15.43
N PRO A 543 -14.45 25.11 16.77
CA PRO A 543 -13.60 26.01 17.57
C PRO A 543 -12.13 25.59 17.55
N SER A 544 -11.84 24.30 17.38
CA SER A 544 -10.49 23.73 17.43
C SER A 544 -9.67 23.87 16.13
N ALA A 545 -10.19 24.58 15.13
CA ALA A 545 -9.46 24.80 13.87
C ALA A 545 -8.27 25.77 14.09
N ILE A 546 -7.07 25.38 13.64
CA ILE A 546 -5.83 26.16 13.82
C ILE A 546 -5.73 27.33 12.83
N ALA A 547 -6.31 27.17 11.65
CA ALA A 547 -6.43 28.21 10.62
C ALA A 547 -7.90 28.52 10.37
N ASP A 548 -8.19 29.69 9.80
CA ASP A 548 -9.57 30.12 9.54
C ASP A 548 -10.34 29.13 8.65
N VAL A 549 -9.63 28.47 7.73
CA VAL A 549 -10.11 27.33 6.94
C VAL A 549 -9.05 26.23 6.94
N THR A 550 -9.47 24.98 7.12
CA THR A 550 -8.61 23.79 7.05
C THR A 550 -9.29 22.70 6.23
N LEU A 551 -8.55 22.05 5.32
CA LEU A 551 -9.03 20.88 4.58
C LEU A 551 -8.89 19.59 5.39
N GLY A 552 -9.99 18.85 5.47
CA GLY A 552 -10.04 17.46 5.93
C GLY A 552 -10.09 16.48 4.74
N ARG A 553 -10.41 15.21 5.01
CA ARG A 553 -10.45 14.16 3.97
C ARG A 553 -11.54 14.39 2.92
N GLN A 554 -12.70 14.90 3.33
CA GLN A 554 -13.86 15.28 2.50
C GLN A 554 -14.67 16.37 3.21
N SER A 555 -13.96 17.30 3.86
CA SER A 555 -14.59 18.36 4.62
C SER A 555 -13.77 19.63 4.60
N LEU A 556 -14.44 20.77 4.54
CA LEU A 556 -13.82 22.07 4.76
C LEU A 556 -14.20 22.54 6.16
N ILE A 557 -13.20 22.70 7.03
CA ILE A 557 -13.40 23.09 8.43
C ILE A 557 -13.20 24.60 8.53
N VAL A 558 -14.23 25.33 8.93
CA VAL A 558 -14.20 26.77 9.19
C VAL A 558 -14.03 27.00 10.71
N ARG A 559 -13.16 27.94 11.09
CA ARG A 559 -12.94 28.28 12.50
C ARG A 559 -14.12 29.08 13.05
N GLU A 560 -14.64 28.66 14.20
CA GLU A 560 -15.69 29.38 14.91
C GLU A 560 -15.21 30.79 15.31
N GLY A 561 -16.08 31.80 15.14
CA GLY A 561 -15.77 33.20 15.45
C GLY A 561 -14.80 33.89 14.48
N ALA A 562 -14.40 33.25 13.38
CA ALA A 562 -13.62 33.89 12.33
C ALA A 562 -14.50 34.84 11.49
N ALA A 563 -13.95 36.01 11.14
CA ALA A 563 -14.58 36.99 10.27
C ALA A 563 -13.81 37.08 8.95
N PHE A 564 -14.52 37.02 7.82
CA PHE A 564 -13.92 36.92 6.50
C PHE A 564 -14.27 38.13 5.62
N PRO A 565 -13.29 38.99 5.28
CA PRO A 565 -13.48 39.93 4.17
C PRO A 565 -13.86 39.18 2.89
N ARG A 566 -14.71 39.76 2.04
CA ARG A 566 -15.16 39.09 0.79
C ARG A 566 -14.00 38.63 -0.10
N GLU A 567 -12.99 39.48 -0.26
CA GLU A 567 -11.77 39.16 -1.00
C GLU A 567 -11.03 37.95 -0.38
N ARG A 568 -11.06 37.82 0.95
CA ARG A 568 -10.47 36.68 1.65
C ARG A 568 -11.23 35.39 1.35
N ILE A 569 -12.56 35.42 1.24
CA ILE A 569 -13.35 34.26 0.81
C ILE A 569 -12.99 33.84 -0.60
N ALA A 570 -12.99 34.79 -1.55
CA ALA A 570 -12.61 34.49 -2.94
C ALA A 570 -11.21 33.86 -3.01
N SER A 571 -10.25 34.41 -2.25
CA SER A 571 -8.90 33.85 -2.12
C SER A 571 -8.89 32.43 -1.53
N LEU A 572 -9.74 32.13 -0.54
CA LEU A 572 -9.82 30.80 0.09
C LEU A 572 -10.49 29.79 -0.84
N ILE A 573 -11.51 30.20 -1.60
CA ILE A 573 -12.12 29.37 -2.65
C ILE A 573 -11.05 29.02 -3.69
N ALA A 574 -10.33 30.02 -4.22
CA ALA A 574 -9.30 29.81 -5.22
C ALA A 574 -8.15 28.90 -4.75
N HIS A 575 -7.74 29.05 -3.48
CA HIS A 575 -6.62 28.31 -2.90
C HIS A 575 -7.01 26.89 -2.47
N GLU A 576 -8.05 26.76 -1.64
CA GLU A 576 -8.42 25.49 -1.03
C GLU A 576 -9.31 24.67 -1.96
N ILE A 577 -10.39 25.26 -2.50
CA ILE A 577 -11.36 24.54 -3.32
C ILE A 577 -10.84 24.37 -4.74
N GLU A 578 -10.64 25.48 -5.45
CA GLU A 578 -10.30 25.46 -6.87
C GLU A 578 -8.93 24.87 -7.17
N THR A 579 -8.07 24.69 -6.17
CA THR A 579 -6.78 24.01 -6.35
C THR A 579 -6.76 22.65 -5.66
N HIS A 580 -6.76 22.60 -4.33
CA HIS A 580 -6.53 21.35 -3.62
C HIS A 580 -7.70 20.36 -3.70
N VAL A 581 -8.95 20.84 -3.58
CA VAL A 581 -10.13 19.97 -3.70
C VAL A 581 -10.28 19.46 -5.13
N LEU A 582 -10.30 20.34 -6.14
CA LEU A 582 -10.51 19.89 -7.53
C LEU A 582 -9.42 18.92 -8.00
N THR A 583 -8.15 19.18 -7.66
CA THR A 583 -7.05 18.28 -8.03
C THR A 583 -7.08 16.96 -7.27
N ALA A 584 -7.51 16.94 -6.01
CA ALA A 584 -7.71 15.69 -5.27
C ALA A 584 -8.84 14.85 -5.86
N GLU A 585 -9.97 15.48 -6.21
CA GLU A 585 -11.13 14.79 -6.80
C GLU A 585 -10.85 14.27 -8.22
N ASN A 586 -10.11 15.02 -9.04
CA ASN A 586 -9.62 14.49 -10.32
C ASN A 586 -8.60 13.36 -10.11
N GLY A 587 -7.69 13.51 -9.13
CA GLY A 587 -6.70 12.49 -8.80
C GLY A 587 -7.32 11.17 -8.33
N ALA A 588 -8.37 11.22 -7.51
CA ALA A 588 -9.11 10.06 -7.03
C ALA A 588 -9.84 9.30 -8.15
N ARG A 589 -10.08 9.95 -9.30
CA ARG A 589 -10.66 9.32 -10.49
C ARG A 589 -9.62 8.64 -11.36
N GLN A 590 -8.32 8.88 -11.15
CA GLN A 590 -7.27 8.27 -11.96
C GLN A 590 -7.09 6.78 -11.63
N PRO A 591 -6.57 5.97 -12.58
CA PRO A 591 -6.34 4.54 -12.35
C PRO A 591 -5.26 4.21 -11.29
N TYR A 592 -4.51 5.22 -10.84
CA TYR A 592 -3.40 5.10 -9.88
C TYR A 592 -3.57 6.08 -8.71
N GLU A 593 -3.43 5.57 -7.48
CA GLU A 593 -3.47 6.34 -6.22
C GLU A 593 -2.39 7.44 -6.19
N LEU A 594 -1.31 7.30 -6.97
CA LEU A 594 -0.27 8.31 -7.14
C LEU A 594 -0.82 9.72 -7.43
N PHE A 595 -1.90 9.83 -8.22
CA PHE A 595 -2.48 11.13 -8.59
C PHE A 595 -3.34 11.74 -7.48
N GLU A 596 -3.98 10.93 -6.63
CA GLU A 596 -4.73 11.42 -5.48
C GLU A 596 -3.80 11.77 -4.31
N ARG A 597 -2.78 10.93 -4.07
CA ARG A 597 -1.80 11.06 -2.99
C ARG A 597 -0.72 12.09 -3.29
N GLY A 598 -0.37 12.23 -4.56
CA GLY A 598 0.62 13.15 -5.09
C GLY A 598 1.91 12.47 -5.56
N MET A 599 2.32 12.83 -6.78
CA MET A 599 3.62 12.45 -7.38
C MET A 599 4.79 12.99 -6.57
N ALA A 600 6.00 12.46 -6.74
CA ALA A 600 7.16 13.03 -6.06
C ALA A 600 7.35 14.52 -6.41
N GLY A 601 7.48 15.37 -5.39
CA GLY A 601 7.67 16.82 -5.59
C GLY A 601 6.42 17.60 -6.00
N TYR A 602 5.23 16.95 -6.03
CA TYR A 602 3.97 17.58 -6.42
C TYR A 602 3.63 18.84 -5.62
N LEU A 603 4.11 18.92 -4.37
CA LEU A 603 3.80 20.01 -3.45
C LEU A 603 4.24 21.38 -4.01
N GLU A 604 5.38 21.44 -4.70
CA GLU A 604 5.85 22.68 -5.34
C GLU A 604 4.86 23.15 -6.42
N THR A 605 4.30 22.23 -7.19
CA THR A 605 3.31 22.56 -8.23
C THR A 605 1.96 22.92 -7.62
N GLN A 606 1.49 22.15 -6.64
CA GLN A 606 0.20 22.38 -5.97
C GLN A 606 0.15 23.72 -5.24
N GLU A 607 1.13 24.00 -4.38
CA GLU A 607 1.19 25.24 -3.62
C GLU A 607 1.44 26.44 -4.57
N GLY A 608 2.23 26.23 -5.62
CA GLY A 608 2.44 27.22 -6.67
C GLY A 608 1.17 27.59 -7.44
N LEU A 609 0.39 26.59 -7.84
CA LEU A 609 -0.91 26.76 -8.51
C LEU A 609 -1.92 27.43 -7.56
N ALA A 610 -1.91 27.07 -6.28
CA ALA A 610 -2.79 27.67 -5.28
C ALA A 610 -2.47 29.15 -5.06
N VAL A 611 -1.18 29.52 -5.03
CA VAL A 611 -0.75 30.93 -4.98
C VAL A 611 -1.07 31.66 -6.29
N TYR A 612 -0.86 31.03 -7.45
CA TYR A 612 -1.21 31.62 -8.74
C TYR A 612 -2.72 31.94 -8.80
N ASN A 613 -3.56 30.95 -8.49
CA ASN A 613 -5.01 31.08 -8.50
C ASN A 613 -5.51 32.13 -7.51
N GLN A 614 -4.97 32.11 -6.30
CA GLN A 614 -5.24 33.14 -5.29
C GLN A 614 -4.90 34.54 -5.81
N ASN A 615 -3.74 34.71 -6.46
CA ASN A 615 -3.27 36.01 -6.88
C ASN A 615 -4.08 36.60 -8.06
N GLN A 616 -4.94 35.82 -8.71
CA GLN A 616 -5.90 36.30 -9.73
C GLN A 616 -7.12 36.98 -9.11
N VAL A 617 -7.45 36.66 -7.86
CA VAL A 617 -8.63 37.21 -7.16
C VAL A 617 -8.27 38.24 -6.09
N LEU A 618 -6.99 38.32 -5.72
CA LEU A 618 -6.48 39.32 -4.79
C LEU A 618 -6.08 40.61 -5.51
N SER A 619 -6.45 41.73 -4.92
CA SER A 619 -5.99 43.08 -5.26
C SER A 619 -4.46 43.19 -5.18
N ILE A 620 -3.91 44.06 -6.02
CA ILE A 620 -2.46 44.11 -6.24
C ILE A 620 -1.68 44.39 -4.95
N GLY A 621 -2.20 45.28 -4.09
CA GLY A 621 -1.58 45.66 -2.82
C GLY A 621 -1.79 44.67 -1.66
N ASN A 622 -2.61 43.62 -1.84
CA ASN A 622 -2.93 42.68 -0.76
C ASN A 622 -1.67 41.93 -0.27
N GLU A 623 -1.39 42.02 1.04
CA GLU A 623 -0.21 41.43 1.66
C GLU A 623 -0.06 39.92 1.39
N LYS A 624 -1.16 39.19 1.22
CA LYS A 624 -1.16 37.74 1.01
C LYS A 624 -0.47 37.33 -0.30
N ARG A 625 -0.42 38.23 -1.30
CA ARG A 625 0.35 38.04 -2.55
C ARG A 625 1.86 37.99 -2.29
N TYR A 626 2.32 38.64 -1.23
CA TYR A 626 3.74 38.81 -0.89
C TYR A 626 4.23 37.83 0.19
N TRP A 627 3.30 37.20 0.93
CA TRP A 627 3.64 36.21 1.97
C TRP A 627 4.58 35.09 1.50
N PRO A 628 4.41 34.48 0.30
CA PRO A 628 5.35 33.45 -0.16
C PRO A 628 6.80 33.95 -0.26
N ALA A 629 7.01 35.16 -0.79
CA ALA A 629 8.35 35.76 -0.89
C ALA A 629 8.95 36.04 0.49
N MET A 630 8.15 36.60 1.41
CA MET A 630 8.57 36.86 2.79
C MET A 630 8.92 35.56 3.52
N ASN A 631 8.14 34.50 3.32
CA ASN A 631 8.41 33.19 3.92
C ASN A 631 9.69 32.56 3.35
N ALA A 632 9.97 32.72 2.05
CA ALA A 632 11.23 32.26 1.47
C ALA A 632 12.45 32.99 2.07
N LEU A 633 12.33 34.31 2.28
CA LEU A 633 13.34 35.09 3.00
C LEU A 633 13.47 34.68 4.47
N ALA A 634 12.36 34.31 5.13
CA ALA A 634 12.36 33.82 6.50
C ALA A 634 13.12 32.48 6.62
N VAL A 635 12.92 31.54 5.69
CA VAL A 635 13.69 30.29 5.65
C VAL A 635 15.18 30.59 5.48
N HIS A 636 15.54 31.43 4.50
CA HIS A 636 16.93 31.82 4.26
C HIS A 636 17.60 32.42 5.50
N TYR A 637 16.91 33.31 6.20
CA TYR A 637 17.44 33.92 7.42
C TYR A 637 17.52 32.93 8.58
N GLY A 638 16.49 32.08 8.73
CA GLY A 638 16.41 31.06 9.77
C GLY A 638 17.51 29.99 9.69
N LEU A 639 18.05 29.73 8.49
CA LEU A 639 19.17 28.80 8.30
C LEU A 639 20.41 29.18 9.11
N THR A 640 20.63 30.45 9.40
CA THR A 640 21.84 30.95 10.08
C THR A 640 21.58 31.67 11.39
N HIS A 641 20.32 31.97 11.73
CA HIS A 641 19.95 32.78 12.90
C HIS A 641 19.05 32.03 13.87
N SER A 642 18.99 32.50 15.11
CA SER A 642 18.10 32.02 16.17
C SER A 642 16.62 32.34 15.88
N PHE A 643 15.71 31.73 16.65
CA PHE A 643 14.28 32.01 16.57
C PHE A 643 13.94 33.48 16.85
N ALA A 644 14.56 34.07 17.88
CA ALA A 644 14.33 35.45 18.27
C ALA A 644 14.80 36.44 17.18
N GLU A 645 16.00 36.25 16.65
CA GLU A 645 16.53 37.06 15.54
C GLU A 645 15.67 36.93 14.29
N LEU A 646 15.23 35.69 13.98
CA LEU A 646 14.31 35.44 12.88
C LEU A 646 12.99 36.19 13.07
N ARG A 647 12.44 36.20 14.29
CA ARG A 647 11.19 36.91 14.61
C ARG A 647 11.32 38.41 14.38
N GLN A 648 12.44 39.00 14.81
CA GLN A 648 12.72 40.41 14.55
C GLN A 648 12.88 40.69 13.04
N TYR A 649 13.54 39.79 12.30
CA TYR A 649 13.72 39.93 10.86
C TYR A 649 12.39 39.89 10.10
N VAL A 650 11.54 38.88 10.34
CA VAL A 650 10.27 38.77 9.60
C VAL A 650 9.28 39.88 9.95
N ARG A 651 9.33 40.42 11.17
CA ARG A 651 8.58 41.63 11.54
C ARG A 651 9.04 42.84 10.73
N ARG A 652 10.36 43.02 10.53
CA ARG A 652 10.92 44.08 9.67
C ARG A 652 10.51 43.94 8.20
N LEU A 653 10.24 42.72 7.72
CA LEU A 653 9.70 42.51 6.37
C LEU A 653 8.24 43.01 6.25
N GLY A 654 7.51 43.20 7.36
CA GLY A 654 6.16 43.74 7.37
C GLY A 654 5.08 42.79 7.92
N PHE A 655 5.44 41.64 8.49
CA PHE A 655 4.46 40.81 9.19
C PHE A 655 4.05 41.42 10.53
N SER A 656 2.77 41.24 10.90
CA SER A 656 2.29 41.50 12.26
C SER A 656 3.04 40.64 13.29
N ASP A 657 3.00 41.01 14.57
CA ASP A 657 3.68 40.25 15.63
C ASP A 657 3.18 38.80 15.74
N GLU A 658 1.87 38.59 15.61
CA GLU A 658 1.26 37.26 15.59
C GLU A 658 1.71 36.45 14.36
N ARG A 659 1.68 37.06 13.17
CA ARG A 659 2.11 36.40 11.93
C ARG A 659 3.60 36.07 11.97
N SER A 660 4.42 36.99 12.47
CA SER A 660 5.86 36.81 12.68
C SER A 660 6.15 35.60 13.54
N LEU A 661 5.48 35.49 14.70
CA LEU A 661 5.60 34.34 15.59
C LEU A 661 5.23 33.04 14.87
N ARG A 662 4.06 32.99 14.22
CA ARG A 662 3.59 31.81 13.49
C ARG A 662 4.56 31.38 12.38
N THR A 663 5.13 32.34 11.65
CA THR A 663 6.15 32.06 10.63
C THR A 663 7.41 31.48 11.24
N CYS A 664 7.92 32.05 12.35
CA CYS A 664 9.09 31.51 13.03
C CYS A 664 8.87 30.08 13.54
N LEU A 665 7.69 29.79 14.11
CA LEU A 665 7.32 28.42 14.53
C LEU A 665 7.32 27.46 13.34
N LYS A 666 6.79 27.87 12.18
CA LYS A 666 6.81 27.06 10.95
C LYS A 666 8.20 26.82 10.39
N VAL A 667 9.08 27.83 10.44
CA VAL A 667 10.46 27.73 9.95
C VAL A 667 11.32 26.92 10.93
N LYS A 668 11.02 26.95 12.23
CA LYS A 668 11.82 26.25 13.24
C LYS A 668 11.28 24.87 13.66
N ARG A 669 10.06 24.49 13.29
CA ARG A 669 9.48 23.17 13.64
C ARG A 669 10.30 22.02 13.06
N GLY A 670 10.32 20.90 13.78
CA GLY A 670 11.16 19.73 13.49
C GLY A 670 12.54 19.76 14.14
N MET A 671 13.02 20.93 14.59
CA MET A 671 14.26 21.08 15.36
C MET A 671 13.98 21.13 16.86
N LYS A 672 15.00 20.88 17.72
CA LYS A 672 14.85 20.94 19.19
C LYS A 672 15.26 22.30 19.74
N GLN A 673 16.47 22.74 19.43
CA GLN A 673 17.04 23.98 19.97
C GLN A 673 16.82 25.13 18.99
N THR A 674 15.71 25.87 19.10
CA THR A 674 15.39 26.91 18.09
C THR A 674 16.28 28.15 18.16
N GLY A 675 17.03 28.31 19.26
CA GLY A 675 18.09 29.30 19.39
C GLY A 675 19.33 29.02 18.52
N GLN A 676 19.47 27.79 18.00
CA GLN A 676 20.54 27.43 17.08
C GLN A 676 20.11 27.63 15.62
N HIS A 677 21.11 27.65 14.74
CA HIS A 677 20.91 27.71 13.30
C HIS A 677 20.18 26.46 12.76
N GLY A 678 19.61 26.58 11.57
CA GLY A 678 18.81 25.55 10.92
C GLY A 678 17.37 25.98 10.63
N ALA A 679 16.76 25.36 9.62
CA ALA A 679 15.41 25.69 9.16
C ALA A 679 14.70 24.48 8.54
N PHE A 680 13.38 24.45 8.71
CA PHE A 680 12.48 23.63 7.93
C PHE A 680 12.14 24.34 6.62
N THR A 681 12.64 23.80 5.51
CA THR A 681 12.66 24.46 4.20
C THR A 681 11.37 24.34 3.39
N LYS A 682 10.32 23.67 3.91
CA LYS A 682 9.01 23.53 3.20
C LYS A 682 8.46 24.86 2.69
N GLU A 683 8.64 25.96 3.41
CA GLU A 683 8.05 27.24 2.99
C GLU A 683 8.65 27.82 1.69
N LEU A 684 9.78 27.29 1.20
CA LEU A 684 10.35 27.65 -0.11
C LEU A 684 9.44 27.25 -1.28
N VAL A 685 8.69 26.15 -1.12
CA VAL A 685 7.88 25.56 -2.21
C VAL A 685 6.80 26.51 -2.74
N TYR A 686 6.33 27.45 -1.91
CA TYR A 686 5.26 28.38 -2.28
C TYR A 686 5.74 29.43 -3.29
N PHE A 687 6.83 30.14 -2.99
CA PHE A 687 7.33 31.19 -3.87
C PHE A 687 7.97 30.60 -5.14
N LYS A 688 8.77 29.53 -4.97
CA LYS A 688 9.38 28.82 -6.07
C LYS A 688 8.34 28.18 -6.99
N GLY A 689 7.34 27.52 -6.39
CA GLY A 689 6.22 26.93 -7.11
C GLY A 689 5.40 27.96 -7.87
N TRP A 690 5.07 29.09 -7.24
CA TRP A 690 4.32 30.17 -7.88
C TRP A 690 5.05 30.71 -9.12
N LYS A 691 6.36 30.96 -9.01
CA LYS A 691 7.21 31.39 -10.14
C LYS A 691 7.20 30.37 -11.28
N MET A 692 7.37 29.09 -10.94
CA MET A 692 7.38 27.99 -11.91
C MET A 692 6.04 27.86 -12.64
N VAL A 693 4.92 27.87 -11.90
CA VAL A 693 3.57 27.75 -12.47
C VAL A 693 3.21 29.00 -13.29
N SER A 694 3.54 30.20 -12.80
CA SER A 694 3.28 31.45 -13.54
C SER A 694 4.02 31.44 -14.87
N HIS A 695 5.32 31.10 -14.86
CA HIS A 695 6.11 31.01 -16.09
C HIS A 695 5.54 29.97 -17.08
N PHE A 696 5.13 28.80 -16.59
CA PHE A 696 4.52 27.76 -17.43
C PHE A 696 3.23 28.26 -18.10
N LEU A 697 2.36 28.95 -17.36
CA LEU A 697 1.09 29.46 -17.89
C LEU A 697 1.30 30.66 -18.82
N GLU A 698 2.20 31.58 -18.49
CA GLU A 698 2.54 32.75 -19.31
C GLU A 698 3.20 32.38 -20.64
N THR A 699 3.87 31.22 -20.69
CA THR A 699 4.49 30.68 -21.93
C THR A 699 3.54 29.77 -22.73
N GLY A 700 2.25 29.72 -22.38
CA GLY A 700 1.23 29.00 -23.13
C GLY A 700 1.02 27.54 -22.69
N GLY A 701 1.51 27.15 -21.51
CA GLY A 701 1.28 25.82 -20.95
C GLY A 701 -0.21 25.53 -20.69
N ASP A 702 -0.61 24.27 -20.91
CA ASP A 702 -2.00 23.86 -20.71
C ASP A 702 -2.34 23.80 -19.21
N THR A 703 -3.25 24.67 -18.78
CA THR A 703 -3.74 24.70 -17.40
C THR A 703 -4.40 23.37 -17.03
N LYS A 704 -5.11 22.71 -17.95
CA LYS A 704 -5.84 21.45 -17.66
C LYS A 704 -4.88 20.34 -17.25
N ALA A 705 -3.66 20.32 -17.79
CA ALA A 705 -2.65 19.34 -17.43
C ALA A 705 -2.30 19.38 -15.94
N LEU A 706 -2.36 20.57 -15.30
CA LEU A 706 -2.13 20.74 -13.86
C LEU A 706 -3.27 20.21 -12.98
N TYR A 707 -4.44 19.93 -13.57
CA TYR A 707 -5.64 19.46 -12.88
C TYR A 707 -5.88 17.95 -12.97
N ILE A 708 -5.07 17.19 -13.71
CA ILE A 708 -5.20 15.72 -13.82
C ILE A 708 -5.17 15.05 -12.44
N GLY A 709 -4.41 15.64 -11.51
CA GLY A 709 -4.29 15.23 -10.12
C GLY A 709 -3.24 16.05 -9.40
N LYS A 710 -2.67 15.51 -8.33
CA LYS A 710 -1.52 16.08 -7.63
C LYS A 710 -0.22 15.71 -8.34
N ILE A 711 0.09 16.47 -9.39
CA ILE A 711 1.26 16.21 -10.25
C ILE A 711 2.45 17.12 -9.90
N ASN A 712 3.62 16.75 -10.40
CA ASN A 712 4.78 17.63 -10.48
C ASN A 712 4.88 18.19 -11.91
N LEU A 713 4.94 19.51 -12.05
CA LEU A 713 5.04 20.20 -13.33
C LEU A 713 6.22 19.72 -14.17
N ARG A 714 7.35 19.38 -13.52
CA ARG A 714 8.56 18.85 -14.19
C ARG A 714 8.37 17.45 -14.77
N ASP A 715 7.31 16.77 -14.39
CA ASP A 715 6.99 15.40 -14.82
C ASP A 715 5.88 15.35 -15.86
N LEU A 716 5.38 16.50 -16.33
CA LEU A 716 4.29 16.57 -17.33
C LEU A 716 4.58 15.74 -18.58
N ASP A 717 5.82 15.73 -19.07
CA ASP A 717 6.21 14.92 -20.24
C ASP A 717 6.12 13.41 -19.98
N LEU A 718 6.33 12.97 -18.73
CA LEU A 718 6.13 11.57 -18.33
C LEU A 718 4.64 11.27 -18.18
N VAL A 719 3.88 12.20 -17.58
CA VAL A 719 2.42 12.07 -17.43
C VAL A 719 1.73 11.96 -18.78
N ALA A 720 2.13 12.75 -19.77
CA ALA A 720 1.59 12.72 -21.12
C ALA A 720 1.83 11.39 -21.86
N LYS A 721 2.82 10.59 -21.43
CA LYS A 721 3.12 9.27 -21.99
C LYS A 721 2.32 8.13 -21.35
N LEU A 722 1.60 8.41 -20.26
CA LEU A 722 0.76 7.41 -19.60
C LEU A 722 -0.49 7.14 -20.41
N LYS A 723 -0.83 5.85 -20.56
CA LYS A 723 -2.08 5.42 -21.17
C LYS A 723 -3.20 5.41 -20.12
N ASP A 724 -4.45 5.51 -20.59
CA ASP A 724 -5.65 5.33 -19.77
C ASP A 724 -5.85 6.38 -18.65
N LEU A 725 -5.18 7.53 -18.72
CA LEU A 725 -5.49 8.66 -17.85
C LEU A 725 -6.86 9.25 -18.20
N ILE A 726 -7.60 9.59 -17.16
CA ILE A 726 -8.92 10.21 -17.29
C ILE A 726 -8.74 11.72 -17.35
N ALA A 727 -9.34 12.36 -18.35
CA ALA A 727 -9.30 13.81 -18.49
C ALA A 727 -9.88 14.49 -17.23
N PRO A 728 -9.29 15.62 -16.79
CA PRO A 728 -9.77 16.32 -15.60
C PRO A 728 -11.19 16.86 -15.84
N VAL A 729 -12.11 16.49 -14.95
CA VAL A 729 -13.52 16.90 -15.02
C VAL A 729 -13.75 18.17 -14.20
N TYR A 730 -13.07 18.27 -13.06
CA TYR A 730 -13.17 19.41 -12.16
C TYR A 730 -12.09 20.44 -12.52
N LEU A 731 -12.52 21.57 -13.08
CA LEU A 731 -11.66 22.69 -13.44
C LEU A 731 -12.23 23.98 -12.83
N PRO A 732 -11.40 24.94 -12.42
CA PRO A 732 -11.88 26.23 -11.95
C PRO A 732 -12.79 26.89 -12.99
N LYS A 733 -13.92 27.44 -12.54
CA LYS A 733 -14.82 28.24 -13.37
C LYS A 733 -14.24 29.65 -13.46
N ARG A 734 -13.53 29.95 -14.54
CA ARG A 734 -13.02 31.28 -14.84
C ARG A 734 -13.50 31.74 -16.19
#